data_AF-A0A8J3TJ21-F1
#
_entry.id   AF-A0A8J3TJ21-F1
#
_cell.length_a   1.000
_cell.length_b   1.000
_cell.length_c   1.000
_cell.angle_alpha   90.00
_cell.angle_beta   90.00
_cell.angle_gamma   90.00
#
_symmetry.space_group_name_H-M   'P 1'
#
loop_
_entity.id
_entity.type
_entity.pdbx_description
1 polymer ?
#
loop_
_entity_poly.entity_id
_entity_poly.type
_entity_poly.pdbx_seq_one_letter_code
_entity_poly.pdbx_strand_id
1 'polypeptide(L)'
;MGNVPPGTGPLSPDFSGIDPALLGGFVTELEHARGVIGERAEMVRRIFAANGVPAASLDPIGEAERWIDENLPELRRRHQMAGNIARLPGWNPGTPGGLLPYEEKAILPAADARRLGRQLASDYLGISDSFFNPDRDEDYRTIVYRLVEHLHDPEFTAAFFATLGPQRTLDLPTVLRNNLFALAEDATLDPPRPDDLWLRAVSLAFGTAVTGGSQVPGFAQVKNAILVPPSQDWFGASLLLSSGAFPPEWLTEAVVARGLDDPRHVNAGYLYALGNNPAAARLAIQAVTRGDPAKLRDFLTTLNKSAAGMYQEAGRGDAFGRMLAAASGAYDEEDGEHTKEAAFFAYTVMTTLGRLEVGEEVRVHLAEIAGAYATEITEGANLDDANHLLPSSFEPTESRVLGLRPVFRLSPEDTYRFISSFANTPENRNPFDEGMGDLTRHLIEESVPSTMRDGDLSRLNKTFAALGNVRGQELAAEEKFAKAADDAAEQLDKAKSFGVGTAIGIAGLAIPGMTGAVLWTALGTGMSAFDTYKSDAETESAKTEKTDREQTLGRQHIIAQSMIDAGFALQISPQDYQATCPPGVAIADGSGRLRPFRDIVQSGEDGLRALDGWLMMNTLKDKDLRTFGELTRLLADLFDGRKDVARKRALLYHR
;
A
#
# COMPACT_ATOMS: atom_id res chain seq x y z
N MET A 1 -4.28 31.54 10.42
CA MET A 1 -4.17 30.77 11.67
C MET A 1 -5.49 30.04 11.86
N GLY A 2 -5.61 28.85 11.26
CA GLY A 2 -6.85 28.05 11.27
C GLY A 2 -6.91 27.17 12.51
N ASN A 3 -8.10 27.11 13.12
CA ASN A 3 -8.40 26.26 14.27
C ASN A 3 -8.13 24.78 13.94
N VAL A 4 -7.31 24.14 14.76
CA VAL A 4 -7.15 22.69 14.80
C VAL A 4 -8.41 22.09 15.47
N PRO A 5 -9.03 21.03 14.94
CA PRO A 5 -10.12 20.35 15.64
C PRO A 5 -9.58 19.71 16.93
N PRO A 6 -10.27 19.80 18.07
CA PRO A 6 -9.84 19.14 19.30
C PRO A 6 -10.06 17.63 19.18
N GLY A 7 -9.05 16.83 19.56
CA GLY A 7 -9.20 15.39 19.80
C GLY A 7 -8.57 14.45 18.75
N THR A 8 -7.25 14.48 18.60
CA THR A 8 -6.51 13.52 17.77
C THR A 8 -6.12 12.28 18.57
N GLY A 9 -7.02 11.29 18.63
CA GLY A 9 -6.70 9.91 19.03
C GLY A 9 -7.91 9.13 19.56
N PRO A 10 -7.99 7.80 19.35
CA PRO A 10 -9.10 6.94 19.80
C PRO A 10 -9.25 6.85 21.33
N LEU A 11 -8.35 7.49 22.08
CA LEU A 11 -8.34 7.58 23.54
C LEU A 11 -8.72 8.98 24.05
N SER A 12 -9.09 9.91 23.17
CA SER A 12 -9.60 11.23 23.56
C SER A 12 -11.04 11.09 24.08
N PRO A 13 -11.41 11.71 25.21
CA PRO A 13 -12.79 11.68 25.71
C PRO A 13 -13.82 12.34 24.77
N ASP A 14 -13.35 13.13 23.80
CA ASP A 14 -14.16 13.78 22.77
C ASP A 14 -14.13 13.04 21.41
N PHE A 15 -13.49 11.86 21.32
CA PHE A 15 -13.45 11.07 20.11
C PHE A 15 -14.82 10.46 19.80
N SER A 16 -15.44 10.90 18.72
CA SER A 16 -16.61 10.26 18.10
C SER A 16 -16.12 9.51 16.87
N GLY A 17 -16.38 8.21 16.79
CA GLY A 17 -16.00 7.41 15.65
C GLY A 17 -17.02 6.36 15.26
N ILE A 18 -17.06 6.05 13.96
CA ILE A 18 -17.91 5.01 13.38
C ILE A 18 -17.01 3.95 12.75
N ASP A 19 -17.29 2.69 13.06
CA ASP A 19 -16.78 1.56 12.31
C ASP A 19 -17.75 1.29 11.14
N PRO A 20 -17.34 1.50 9.88
CA PRO A 20 -18.22 1.30 8.73
C PRO A 20 -18.71 -0.15 8.59
N ALA A 21 -17.87 -1.14 8.92
CA ALA A 21 -18.24 -2.55 8.79
C ALA A 21 -19.31 -2.93 9.82
N LEU A 22 -19.16 -2.50 11.08
CA LEU A 22 -20.16 -2.74 12.11
C LEU A 22 -21.47 -2.01 11.84
N LEU A 23 -21.41 -0.74 11.39
CA LEU A 23 -22.61 0.01 11.03
C LEU A 23 -23.31 -0.60 9.81
N GLY A 24 -22.57 -1.07 8.81
CA GLY A 24 -23.12 -1.78 7.66
C GLY A 24 -23.82 -3.09 8.05
N GLY A 25 -23.21 -3.86 8.96
CA GLY A 25 -23.82 -5.06 9.56
C GLY A 25 -25.12 -4.72 10.28
N PHE A 26 -25.10 -3.70 11.14
CA PHE A 26 -26.28 -3.23 11.87
C PHE A 26 -27.42 -2.79 10.93
N VAL A 27 -27.12 -2.00 9.90
CA VAL A 27 -28.11 -1.59 8.89
C VAL A 27 -28.75 -2.79 8.20
N THR A 28 -27.93 -3.79 7.82
CA THR A 28 -28.41 -5.02 7.16
C THR A 28 -29.29 -5.85 8.09
N GLU A 29 -28.91 -5.99 9.36
CA GLU A 29 -29.71 -6.69 10.36
C GLU A 29 -31.04 -5.97 10.64
N LEU A 30 -31.03 -4.63 10.70
CA LEU A 30 -32.23 -3.82 10.91
C LEU A 30 -33.21 -3.96 9.73
N GLU A 31 -32.70 -4.01 8.50
CA GLU A 31 -33.48 -4.28 7.29
C GLU A 31 -34.13 -5.66 7.33
N HIS A 32 -33.35 -6.69 7.67
CA HIS A 32 -33.84 -8.05 7.80
C HIS A 32 -34.92 -8.13 8.90
N ALA A 33 -34.65 -7.54 10.07
CA ALA A 33 -35.58 -7.49 11.19
C ALA A 33 -36.89 -6.78 10.80
N ARG A 34 -36.84 -5.67 10.07
CA ARG A 34 -38.02 -4.99 9.54
C ARG A 34 -38.86 -5.89 8.63
N GLY A 35 -38.22 -6.66 7.76
CA GLY A 35 -38.90 -7.64 6.91
C GLY A 35 -39.65 -8.69 7.74
N VAL A 36 -38.95 -9.30 8.70
CA VAL A 36 -39.50 -10.37 9.56
C VAL A 36 -40.60 -9.87 10.48
N ILE A 37 -40.43 -8.70 11.10
CA ILE A 37 -41.41 -8.08 12.00
C ILE A 37 -42.69 -7.76 11.22
N GLY A 38 -42.56 -7.13 10.03
CA GLY A 38 -43.70 -6.81 9.16
C GLY A 38 -44.50 -8.03 8.74
N GLU A 39 -43.82 -9.07 8.29
CA GLU A 39 -44.48 -10.30 7.85
C GLU A 39 -45.22 -10.99 9.00
N ARG A 40 -44.58 -11.09 10.17
CA ARG A 40 -45.18 -11.73 11.35
C ARG A 40 -46.30 -10.89 11.96
N ALA A 41 -46.16 -9.58 12.01
CA ALA A 41 -47.19 -8.67 12.49
C ALA A 41 -48.46 -8.77 11.63
N GLU A 42 -48.31 -8.79 10.30
CA GLU A 42 -49.44 -8.97 9.38
C GLU A 42 -50.08 -10.36 9.46
N MET A 43 -49.30 -11.39 9.75
CA MET A 43 -49.83 -12.73 10.01
C MET A 43 -50.69 -12.76 11.27
N VAL A 44 -50.22 -12.16 12.37
CA VAL A 44 -50.98 -12.09 13.63
C VAL A 44 -52.22 -11.20 13.47
N ARG A 45 -52.13 -10.07 12.76
CA ARG A 45 -53.30 -9.22 12.43
C ARG A 45 -54.37 -10.02 11.67
N ARG A 46 -53.98 -10.84 10.70
CA ARG A 46 -54.91 -11.73 9.97
C ARG A 46 -55.56 -12.78 10.87
N ILE A 47 -54.80 -13.38 11.80
CA ILE A 47 -55.34 -14.32 12.78
C ILE A 47 -56.34 -13.63 13.73
N PHE A 48 -56.00 -12.43 14.21
CA PHE A 48 -56.86 -11.66 15.11
C PHE A 48 -58.17 -11.26 14.41
N ALA A 49 -58.08 -10.77 13.16
CA ALA A 49 -59.23 -10.44 12.34
C ALA A 49 -60.13 -11.68 12.08
N ALA A 50 -59.54 -12.84 11.79
CA ALA A 50 -60.29 -14.08 11.57
C ALA A 50 -61.04 -14.58 12.82
N ASN A 51 -60.61 -14.17 14.02
CA ASN A 51 -61.20 -14.55 15.30
C ASN A 51 -62.00 -13.40 15.97
N GLY A 52 -62.21 -12.28 15.27
CA GLY A 52 -62.95 -11.12 15.80
C GLY A 52 -62.26 -10.41 16.97
N VAL A 53 -60.94 -10.58 17.11
CA VAL A 53 -60.13 -9.97 18.18
C VAL A 53 -59.55 -8.64 17.67
N PRO A 54 -59.67 -7.53 18.41
CA PRO A 54 -59.02 -6.27 18.05
C PRO A 54 -57.48 -6.38 18.09
N ALA A 55 -56.80 -5.83 17.08
CA ALA A 55 -55.34 -5.88 16.94
C ALA A 55 -54.58 -4.76 17.69
N ALA A 56 -55.25 -3.99 18.55
CA ALA A 56 -54.64 -2.85 19.27
C ALA A 56 -53.43 -3.24 20.13
N SER A 57 -53.33 -4.50 20.58
CA SER A 57 -52.15 -5.00 21.31
C SER A 57 -50.89 -5.11 20.44
N LEU A 58 -50.99 -4.95 19.12
CA LEU A 58 -49.87 -4.95 18.16
C LEU A 58 -49.38 -3.54 17.82
N ASP A 59 -50.00 -2.48 18.38
CA ASP A 59 -49.60 -1.09 18.11
C ASP A 59 -48.12 -0.80 18.42
N PRO A 60 -47.51 -1.31 19.52
CA PRO A 60 -46.08 -1.13 19.78
C PRO A 60 -45.17 -1.73 18.70
N ILE A 61 -45.62 -2.80 18.02
CA ILE A 61 -44.87 -3.40 16.91
C ILE A 61 -44.93 -2.48 15.68
N GLY A 62 -46.09 -1.86 15.42
CA GLY A 62 -46.24 -0.87 14.36
C GLY A 62 -45.45 0.42 14.62
N GLU A 63 -45.26 0.81 15.89
CA GLU A 63 -44.38 1.92 16.26
C GLU A 63 -42.90 1.58 16.00
N ALA A 64 -42.46 0.36 16.34
CA ALA A 64 -41.10 -0.10 16.05
C ALA A 64 -40.83 -0.17 14.53
N GLU A 65 -41.78 -0.69 13.74
CA GLU A 65 -41.70 -0.68 12.28
C GLU A 65 -41.57 0.74 11.72
N ARG A 66 -42.41 1.67 12.21
CA ARG A 66 -42.37 3.08 11.78
C ARG A 66 -41.05 3.74 12.15
N TRP A 67 -40.55 3.52 13.37
CA TRP A 67 -39.25 4.04 13.78
C TRP A 67 -38.13 3.50 12.89
N ILE A 68 -38.13 2.20 12.57
CA ILE A 68 -37.16 1.62 11.63
C ILE A 68 -37.28 2.29 10.25
N ASP A 69 -38.49 2.41 9.72
CA ASP A 69 -38.74 3.01 8.40
C ASP A 69 -38.32 4.49 8.36
N GLU A 70 -38.43 5.22 9.48
CA GLU A 70 -38.01 6.62 9.62
C GLU A 70 -36.48 6.79 9.78
N ASN A 71 -35.80 5.89 10.50
CA ASN A 71 -34.38 6.06 10.86
C ASN A 71 -33.41 5.34 9.91
N LEU A 72 -33.85 4.26 9.26
CA LEU A 72 -33.01 3.45 8.37
C LEU A 72 -32.39 4.25 7.20
N PRO A 73 -33.09 5.20 6.55
CA PRO A 73 -32.47 6.04 5.51
C PRO A 73 -31.28 6.85 6.02
N GLU A 74 -31.38 7.38 7.25
CA GLU A 74 -30.30 8.16 7.85
C GLU A 74 -29.13 7.27 8.23
N LEU A 75 -29.37 6.09 8.81
CA LEU A 75 -28.32 5.11 9.12
C LEU A 75 -27.56 4.64 7.87
N ARG A 76 -28.26 4.40 6.75
CA ARG A 76 -27.62 4.11 5.45
C ARG A 76 -26.73 5.25 5.00
N ARG A 77 -27.19 6.49 5.15
CA ARG A 77 -26.39 7.67 4.80
C ARG A 77 -25.16 7.80 5.68
N ARG A 78 -25.28 7.55 6.99
CA ARG A 78 -24.13 7.53 7.92
C ARG A 78 -23.11 6.48 7.53
N HIS A 79 -23.56 5.27 7.22
CA HIS A 79 -22.72 4.18 6.73
C HIS A 79 -22.01 4.55 5.43
N GLN A 80 -22.71 5.15 4.46
CA GLN A 80 -22.11 5.58 3.19
C GLN A 80 -21.05 6.68 3.39
N MET A 81 -21.31 7.67 4.23
CA MET A 81 -20.33 8.73 4.53
C MET A 81 -19.09 8.14 5.21
N ALA A 82 -19.27 7.27 6.20
CA ALA A 82 -18.17 6.60 6.89
C ALA A 82 -17.36 5.71 5.93
N GLY A 83 -18.04 4.94 5.07
CA GLY A 83 -17.41 4.11 4.05
C GLY A 83 -16.65 4.91 2.97
N ASN A 84 -17.14 6.08 2.58
CA ASN A 84 -16.46 6.95 1.61
C ASN A 84 -15.19 7.57 2.20
N ILE A 85 -15.20 7.93 3.50
CA ILE A 85 -14.01 8.42 4.22
C ILE A 85 -12.98 7.29 4.36
N ALA A 86 -13.43 6.06 4.66
CA ALA A 86 -12.57 4.88 4.79
C ALA A 86 -11.75 4.55 3.53
N ARG A 87 -12.23 4.96 2.35
CA ARG A 87 -11.68 4.59 1.04
C ARG A 87 -10.74 5.66 0.45
N LEU A 88 -10.39 6.70 1.20
CA LEU A 88 -9.53 7.78 0.72
C LEU A 88 -8.05 7.36 0.61
N PRO A 89 -7.39 7.56 -0.56
CA PRO A 89 -5.94 7.36 -0.68
C PRO A 89 -5.16 8.41 0.13
N GLY A 90 -4.15 7.97 0.87
CA GLY A 90 -3.26 8.86 1.66
C GLY A 90 -3.66 9.06 3.12
N TRP A 91 -4.74 8.42 3.58
CA TRP A 91 -4.99 8.20 5.00
C TRP A 91 -4.43 6.81 5.36
N ASN A 92 -3.09 6.69 5.41
CA ASN A 92 -2.36 5.45 5.73
C ASN A 92 -2.09 5.36 7.26
N PRO A 93 -1.63 4.25 7.89
CA PRO A 93 -1.54 2.82 7.50
C PRO A 93 -2.07 1.84 8.60
N GLY A 94 -2.38 0.59 8.25
CA GLY A 94 -2.22 -0.54 9.18
C GLY A 94 -3.41 -1.02 10.04
N THR A 95 -4.65 -0.64 9.74
CA THR A 95 -5.83 -1.32 10.33
C THR A 95 -6.85 -1.66 9.26
N PRO A 96 -6.97 -2.93 8.84
CA PRO A 96 -8.15 -3.40 8.13
C PRO A 96 -9.33 -3.39 9.11
N GLY A 97 -10.21 -2.39 8.99
CA GLY A 97 -11.41 -2.26 9.83
C GLY A 97 -11.14 -1.65 11.21
N GLY A 98 -11.64 -0.43 11.43
CA GLY A 98 -11.55 0.24 12.72
C GLY A 98 -12.41 1.51 12.79
N LEU A 99 -12.51 2.10 13.99
CA LEU A 99 -13.26 3.33 14.25
C LEU A 99 -12.67 4.52 13.50
N LEU A 100 -13.43 5.09 12.57
CA LEU A 100 -13.06 6.31 11.84
C LEU A 100 -13.59 7.53 12.57
N PRO A 101 -12.81 8.63 12.69
CA PRO A 101 -13.31 9.90 13.21
C PRO A 101 -14.57 10.33 12.48
N TYR A 102 -15.63 10.66 13.23
CA TYR A 102 -16.95 10.93 12.69
C TYR A 102 -17.65 12.06 13.46
N GLU A 103 -17.86 13.20 12.80
CA GLU A 103 -18.56 14.35 13.36
C GLU A 103 -20.04 14.38 12.94
N GLU A 104 -20.92 13.90 13.81
CA GLU A 104 -22.38 13.84 13.58
C GLU A 104 -22.99 15.22 13.23
N LYS A 105 -22.47 16.30 13.85
CA LYS A 105 -22.99 17.67 13.66
C LYS A 105 -22.66 18.27 12.30
N ALA A 106 -21.70 17.69 11.57
CA ALA A 106 -21.33 18.15 10.24
C ALA A 106 -22.30 17.62 9.14
N ILE A 107 -23.20 16.70 9.51
CA ILE A 107 -24.12 16.05 8.57
C ILE A 107 -25.36 16.92 8.35
N LEU A 108 -25.48 17.46 7.15
CA LEU A 108 -26.68 18.18 6.74
C LEU A 108 -27.86 17.23 6.56
N PRO A 109 -29.12 17.63 6.77
CA PRO A 109 -30.26 16.86 6.29
C PRO A 109 -30.21 16.67 4.77
N ALA A 110 -30.68 15.53 4.24
CA ALA A 110 -30.60 15.23 2.80
C ALA A 110 -31.22 16.33 1.91
N ALA A 111 -32.34 16.92 2.35
CA ALA A 111 -32.98 18.03 1.64
C ALA A 111 -32.07 19.28 1.56
N ASP A 112 -31.36 19.58 2.64
CA ASP A 112 -30.42 20.70 2.71
C ASP A 112 -29.15 20.43 1.92
N ALA A 113 -28.58 19.22 2.01
CA ALA A 113 -27.45 18.78 1.20
C ALA A 113 -27.78 18.93 -0.31
N ARG A 114 -28.94 18.42 -0.75
CA ARG A 114 -29.40 18.57 -2.14
C ARG A 114 -29.63 20.02 -2.54
N ARG A 115 -30.12 20.86 -1.62
CA ARG A 115 -30.34 22.29 -1.88
C ARG A 115 -29.01 23.01 -2.08
N LEU A 116 -28.04 22.77 -1.20
CA LEU A 116 -26.70 23.37 -1.30
C LEU A 116 -25.95 22.88 -2.53
N GLY A 117 -26.03 21.60 -2.88
CA GLY A 117 -25.42 21.04 -4.10
C GLY A 117 -25.99 21.68 -5.37
N ARG A 118 -27.32 21.83 -5.46
CA ARG A 118 -27.99 22.55 -6.56
C ARG A 118 -27.59 24.02 -6.64
N GLN A 119 -27.48 24.66 -5.49
CA GLN A 119 -27.04 26.06 -5.41
C GLN A 119 -25.61 26.20 -5.93
N LEU A 120 -24.68 25.36 -5.47
CA LEU A 120 -23.29 25.38 -5.93
C LEU A 120 -23.18 25.17 -7.45
N ALA A 121 -23.96 24.27 -8.02
CA ALA A 121 -24.00 24.05 -9.46
C ALA A 121 -24.58 25.26 -10.21
N SER A 122 -25.59 25.93 -9.65
CA SER A 122 -26.16 27.16 -10.21
C SER A 122 -25.16 28.31 -10.16
N ASP A 123 -24.40 28.44 -9.06
CA ASP A 123 -23.34 29.43 -8.91
C ASP A 123 -22.25 29.19 -9.97
N TYR A 124 -21.83 27.94 -10.19
CA TYR A 124 -20.89 27.56 -11.26
C TYR A 124 -21.42 27.92 -12.66
N LEU A 125 -22.68 27.60 -12.95
CA LEU A 125 -23.30 27.92 -14.25
C LEU A 125 -23.48 29.44 -14.46
N GLY A 126 -23.48 30.22 -13.38
CA GLY A 126 -23.56 31.68 -13.40
C GLY A 126 -22.22 32.37 -13.63
N ILE A 127 -21.09 31.65 -13.59
CA ILE A 127 -19.76 32.23 -13.85
C ILE A 127 -19.70 32.70 -15.29
N SER A 128 -19.45 33.99 -15.48
CA SER A 128 -19.34 34.58 -16.82
C SER A 128 -18.09 34.09 -17.55
N ASP A 129 -18.27 33.57 -18.76
CA ASP A 129 -17.18 33.24 -19.69
C ASP A 129 -16.55 34.48 -20.35
N SER A 130 -16.95 35.68 -19.94
CA SER A 130 -16.36 36.92 -20.46
C SER A 130 -14.89 37.03 -20.06
N PHE A 131 -14.02 37.22 -21.06
CA PHE A 131 -12.59 37.50 -20.88
C PHE A 131 -12.30 38.72 -19.99
N PHE A 132 -13.29 39.61 -19.79
CA PHE A 132 -13.16 40.81 -18.96
C PHE A 132 -13.66 40.63 -17.50
N ASN A 133 -13.97 39.41 -17.06
CA ASN A 133 -14.33 39.19 -15.65
C ASN A 133 -13.06 39.04 -14.78
N PRO A 134 -12.68 40.06 -13.97
CA PRO A 134 -11.46 40.01 -13.17
C PRO A 134 -11.56 39.01 -12.00
N ASP A 135 -12.77 38.64 -11.58
CA ASP A 135 -13.01 37.78 -10.42
C ASP A 135 -13.22 36.30 -10.79
N ARG A 136 -13.13 35.97 -12.10
CA ARG A 136 -13.44 34.65 -12.64
C ARG A 136 -12.70 33.51 -11.94
N ASP A 137 -11.43 33.70 -11.64
CA ASP A 137 -10.59 32.67 -11.03
C ASP A 137 -10.96 32.45 -9.56
N GLU A 138 -11.34 33.52 -8.85
CA GLU A 138 -11.78 33.45 -7.46
C GLU A 138 -13.17 32.81 -7.35
N ASP A 139 -14.05 33.06 -8.32
CA ASP A 139 -15.32 32.38 -8.44
C ASP A 139 -15.10 30.86 -8.58
N TYR A 140 -14.22 30.42 -9.48
CA TYR A 140 -13.89 29.00 -9.64
C TYR A 140 -13.25 28.39 -8.38
N ARG A 141 -12.34 29.11 -7.69
CA ARG A 141 -11.80 28.64 -6.39
C ARG A 141 -12.91 28.45 -5.37
N THR A 142 -13.84 29.39 -5.28
CA THR A 142 -14.99 29.31 -4.38
C THR A 142 -15.83 28.07 -4.68
N ILE A 143 -16.04 27.74 -5.96
CA ILE A 143 -16.73 26.50 -6.34
C ILE A 143 -16.01 25.28 -5.78
N VAL A 144 -14.69 25.20 -5.96
CA VAL A 144 -13.94 24.01 -5.52
C VAL A 144 -13.86 23.93 -4.00
N TYR A 145 -13.64 25.03 -3.28
CA TYR A 145 -13.64 25.02 -1.81
C TYR A 145 -14.97 24.52 -1.23
N ARG A 146 -16.09 25.03 -1.75
CA ARG A 146 -17.42 24.58 -1.32
C ARG A 146 -17.73 23.14 -1.73
N LEU A 147 -17.15 22.66 -2.83
CA LEU A 147 -17.22 21.24 -3.20
C LEU A 147 -16.44 20.38 -2.20
N VAL A 148 -15.23 20.81 -1.81
CA VAL A 148 -14.37 20.13 -0.82
C VAL A 148 -15.05 20.04 0.54
N GLU A 149 -15.74 21.10 1.00
CA GLU A 149 -16.49 21.11 2.27
C GLU A 149 -17.54 19.98 2.38
N HIS A 150 -18.04 19.50 1.24
CA HIS A 150 -19.12 18.50 1.18
C HIS A 150 -18.79 17.30 0.28
N LEU A 151 -17.51 17.06 -0.03
CA LEU A 151 -17.09 16.09 -1.06
C LEU A 151 -17.47 14.63 -0.72
N HIS A 152 -17.73 14.36 0.56
CA HIS A 152 -18.13 13.04 1.08
C HIS A 152 -19.65 12.86 1.26
N ASP A 153 -20.46 13.90 1.00
CA ASP A 153 -21.92 13.80 1.11
C ASP A 153 -22.54 13.41 -0.24
N PRO A 154 -23.05 12.18 -0.41
CA PRO A 154 -23.59 11.70 -1.68
C PRO A 154 -24.82 12.48 -2.16
N GLU A 155 -25.59 13.05 -1.24
CA GLU A 155 -26.80 13.82 -1.58
C GLU A 155 -26.43 15.21 -2.12
N PHE A 156 -25.40 15.82 -1.55
CA PHE A 156 -24.83 17.09 -2.03
C PHE A 156 -24.18 16.91 -3.39
N THR A 157 -23.24 15.97 -3.51
CA THR A 157 -22.43 15.81 -4.74
C THR A 157 -23.29 15.35 -5.91
N ALA A 158 -24.21 14.41 -5.70
CA ALA A 158 -25.11 13.99 -6.78
C ALA A 158 -26.08 15.09 -7.21
N ALA A 159 -26.56 15.93 -6.28
CA ALA A 159 -27.39 17.09 -6.63
C ALA A 159 -26.61 18.15 -7.42
N PHE A 160 -25.34 18.36 -7.07
CA PHE A 160 -24.43 19.21 -7.83
C PHE A 160 -24.30 18.72 -9.28
N PHE A 161 -23.86 17.47 -9.49
CA PHE A 161 -23.68 16.92 -10.84
C PHE A 161 -24.99 16.78 -11.62
N ALA A 162 -26.09 16.39 -10.97
CA ALA A 162 -27.41 16.31 -11.61
C ALA A 162 -27.85 17.67 -12.18
N THR A 163 -27.52 18.76 -11.50
CA THR A 163 -27.88 20.13 -11.93
C THR A 163 -27.02 20.61 -13.09
N LEU A 164 -25.73 20.25 -13.10
CA LEU A 164 -24.85 20.52 -14.24
C LEU A 164 -25.33 19.77 -15.49
N GLY A 165 -25.82 18.55 -15.31
CA GLY A 165 -26.16 17.65 -16.39
C GLY A 165 -24.92 17.00 -17.05
N PRO A 166 -25.13 16.07 -18.01
CA PRO A 166 -24.05 15.23 -18.55
C PRO A 166 -22.88 16.00 -19.16
N GLN A 167 -23.15 16.91 -20.11
CA GLN A 167 -22.09 17.60 -20.84
C GLN A 167 -21.25 18.48 -19.92
N ARG A 168 -21.90 19.31 -19.08
CA ARG A 168 -21.16 20.20 -18.17
C ARG A 168 -20.41 19.45 -17.08
N THR A 169 -20.88 18.27 -16.67
CA THR A 169 -20.14 17.38 -15.77
C THR A 169 -18.85 16.86 -16.44
N LEU A 170 -18.92 16.48 -17.71
CA LEU A 170 -17.76 16.06 -18.49
C LEU A 170 -16.78 17.20 -18.75
N ASP A 171 -17.28 18.41 -18.99
CA ASP A 171 -16.44 19.59 -19.26
C ASP A 171 -15.76 20.13 -17.99
N LEU A 172 -16.36 19.90 -16.81
CA LEU A 172 -15.98 20.53 -15.54
C LEU A 172 -14.47 20.39 -15.22
N PRO A 173 -13.84 19.20 -15.28
CA PRO A 173 -12.41 19.07 -14.99
C PRO A 173 -11.54 19.94 -15.92
N THR A 174 -11.87 19.98 -17.22
CA THR A 174 -11.15 20.77 -18.22
C THR A 174 -11.35 22.27 -17.99
N VAL A 175 -12.57 22.70 -17.67
CA VAL A 175 -12.88 24.10 -17.37
C VAL A 175 -12.14 24.58 -16.14
N LEU A 176 -12.20 23.82 -15.03
CA LEU A 176 -11.49 24.20 -13.81
C LEU A 176 -9.99 24.26 -14.03
N ARG A 177 -9.42 23.30 -14.77
CA ARG A 177 -8.01 23.34 -15.15
C ARG A 177 -7.67 24.62 -15.90
N ASN A 178 -8.35 24.92 -17.00
CA ASN A 178 -7.99 26.05 -17.87
C ASN A 178 -8.07 27.40 -17.16
N ASN A 179 -8.94 27.54 -16.16
CA ASN A 179 -9.11 28.79 -15.43
C ASN A 179 -8.26 28.87 -14.15
N LEU A 180 -7.99 27.75 -13.47
CA LEU A 180 -7.20 27.75 -12.22
C LEU A 180 -5.69 27.54 -12.44
N PHE A 181 -5.26 27.05 -13.61
CA PHE A 181 -3.85 26.80 -13.94
C PHE A 181 -3.05 28.08 -14.21
N ALA A 182 -3.70 29.19 -14.59
CA ALA A 182 -3.03 30.45 -14.96
C ALA A 182 -2.40 31.21 -13.78
N LEU A 183 -2.60 30.77 -12.53
CA LEU A 183 -2.24 31.50 -11.31
C LEU A 183 -1.35 30.74 -10.31
N ALA A 184 -0.93 29.49 -10.61
CA ALA A 184 0.05 28.82 -9.76
C ALA A 184 1.48 29.27 -10.17
N GLU A 185 2.23 29.86 -9.22
CA GLU A 185 3.62 30.33 -9.43
C GLU A 185 4.56 29.21 -9.93
N ASP A 186 4.21 27.95 -9.64
CA ASP A 186 4.93 26.74 -10.06
C ASP A 186 4.22 25.97 -11.20
N ALA A 187 3.26 26.55 -11.91
CA ALA A 187 2.62 25.90 -13.06
C ALA A 187 3.60 25.76 -14.22
N THR A 188 4.37 24.68 -14.21
CA THR A 188 5.10 24.20 -15.38
C THR A 188 4.09 23.87 -16.49
N LEU A 189 4.54 23.87 -17.75
CA LEU A 189 3.81 23.34 -18.92
C LEU A 189 3.56 21.82 -18.83
N ASP A 190 3.53 21.25 -17.62
CA ASP A 190 3.38 19.83 -17.39
C ASP A 190 1.94 19.37 -17.69
N PRO A 191 1.76 18.16 -18.26
CA PRO A 191 0.45 17.54 -18.45
C PRO A 191 -0.29 17.32 -17.11
N PRO A 192 -1.63 17.18 -17.15
CA PRO A 192 -2.46 17.14 -15.94
C PRO A 192 -2.09 15.94 -15.07
N ARG A 193 -1.93 16.17 -13.76
CA ARG A 193 -1.77 15.08 -12.80
C ARG A 193 -3.09 14.92 -12.03
N PRO A 194 -3.57 13.69 -11.82
CA PRO A 194 -4.73 13.44 -10.94
C PRO A 194 -4.57 13.95 -9.51
N ASP A 195 -3.32 14.23 -9.12
CA ASP A 195 -2.94 14.77 -7.82
C ASP A 195 -3.13 16.29 -7.72
N ASP A 196 -3.49 16.97 -8.81
CA ASP A 196 -3.92 18.36 -8.77
C ASP A 196 -5.12 18.48 -7.82
N LEU A 197 -4.97 19.28 -6.75
CA LEU A 197 -5.94 19.39 -5.66
C LEU A 197 -7.39 19.52 -6.14
N TRP A 198 -7.61 20.36 -7.16
CA TRP A 198 -8.93 20.65 -7.70
C TRP A 198 -9.51 19.50 -8.55
N LEU A 199 -8.68 18.86 -9.38
CA LEU A 199 -9.08 17.70 -10.17
C LEU A 199 -9.42 16.52 -9.25
N ARG A 200 -8.57 16.31 -8.24
CA ARG A 200 -8.81 15.32 -7.19
C ARG A 200 -10.13 15.57 -6.47
N ALA A 201 -10.41 16.80 -6.07
CA ALA A 201 -11.66 17.15 -5.38
C ALA A 201 -12.91 16.83 -6.23
N VAL A 202 -12.89 17.20 -7.51
CA VAL A 202 -14.01 16.92 -8.43
C VAL A 202 -14.18 15.42 -8.66
N SER A 203 -13.08 14.70 -8.88
CA SER A 203 -13.11 13.25 -9.10
C SER A 203 -13.61 12.49 -7.87
N LEU A 204 -13.15 12.86 -6.67
CA LEU A 204 -13.64 12.31 -5.40
C LEU A 204 -15.13 12.60 -5.20
N ALA A 205 -15.56 13.85 -5.41
CA ALA A 205 -16.97 14.22 -5.29
C ALA A 205 -17.85 13.41 -6.26
N PHE A 206 -17.35 13.19 -7.49
CA PHE A 206 -18.06 12.37 -8.47
C PHE A 206 -18.13 10.90 -8.06
N GLY A 207 -17.03 10.33 -7.53
CA GLY A 207 -17.01 8.99 -6.94
C GLY A 207 -18.03 8.82 -5.81
N THR A 208 -18.09 9.79 -4.89
CA THR A 208 -19.10 9.86 -3.82
C THR A 208 -20.52 9.84 -4.41
N ALA A 209 -20.77 10.67 -5.44
CA ALA A 209 -22.08 10.74 -6.09
C ALA A 209 -22.46 9.42 -6.78
N VAL A 210 -21.54 8.80 -7.53
CA VAL A 210 -21.77 7.53 -8.23
C VAL A 210 -22.08 6.38 -7.27
N THR A 211 -21.42 6.39 -6.10
CA THR A 211 -21.52 5.35 -5.07
C THR A 211 -22.81 5.47 -4.25
N GLY A 212 -23.18 6.68 -3.80
CA GLY A 212 -24.29 6.87 -2.85
C GLY A 212 -25.49 7.68 -3.39
N GLY A 213 -25.32 8.43 -4.48
CA GLY A 213 -26.27 9.45 -4.93
C GLY A 213 -27.38 8.97 -5.87
N SER A 214 -27.62 7.66 -5.98
CA SER A 214 -28.55 7.08 -6.95
C SER A 214 -30.00 7.55 -6.80
N GLN A 215 -30.39 7.99 -5.60
CA GLN A 215 -31.74 8.47 -5.28
C GLN A 215 -31.96 9.95 -5.61
N VAL A 216 -30.91 10.69 -6.00
CA VAL A 216 -31.04 12.09 -6.37
C VAL A 216 -31.64 12.21 -7.78
N PRO A 217 -32.76 12.93 -7.95
CA PRO A 217 -33.38 13.12 -9.25
C PRO A 217 -32.40 13.72 -10.28
N GLY A 218 -32.35 13.15 -11.47
CA GLY A 218 -31.50 13.61 -12.58
C GLY A 218 -30.07 13.03 -12.58
N PHE A 219 -29.54 12.58 -11.44
CA PHE A 219 -28.16 12.08 -11.38
C PHE A 219 -27.93 10.80 -12.18
N ALA A 220 -28.92 9.89 -12.23
CA ALA A 220 -28.84 8.68 -13.02
C ALA A 220 -28.56 8.94 -14.51
N GLN A 221 -29.05 10.05 -15.06
CA GLN A 221 -28.77 10.44 -16.45
C GLN A 221 -27.29 10.81 -16.63
N VAL A 222 -26.70 11.52 -15.67
CA VAL A 222 -25.27 11.88 -15.68
C VAL A 222 -24.42 10.61 -15.58
N LYS A 223 -24.71 9.75 -14.59
CA LYS A 223 -24.02 8.47 -14.39
C LYS A 223 -24.03 7.60 -15.66
N ASN A 224 -25.17 7.50 -16.34
CA ASN A 224 -25.30 6.70 -17.55
C ASN A 224 -24.63 7.34 -18.77
N ALA A 225 -24.56 8.67 -18.85
CA ALA A 225 -23.82 9.34 -19.92
C ALA A 225 -22.32 9.03 -19.86
N ILE A 226 -21.77 8.82 -18.65
CA ILE A 226 -20.41 8.31 -18.46
C ILE A 226 -20.27 6.84 -18.87
N LEU A 227 -21.29 6.13 -19.34
CA LEU A 227 -21.12 4.79 -19.92
C LEU A 227 -21.19 4.79 -21.45
N VAL A 228 -21.75 5.85 -22.04
CA VAL A 228 -21.86 5.98 -23.49
C VAL A 228 -20.55 6.54 -24.07
N PRO A 229 -19.87 5.83 -24.98
CA PRO A 229 -18.68 6.36 -25.64
C PRO A 229 -19.07 7.60 -26.48
N PRO A 230 -18.46 8.77 -26.23
CA PRO A 230 -18.84 9.98 -26.93
C PRO A 230 -18.31 9.98 -28.36
N SER A 231 -18.96 10.74 -29.25
CA SER A 231 -18.43 11.02 -30.58
C SER A 231 -17.23 11.97 -30.56
N GLN A 232 -17.01 12.77 -29.50
CA GLN A 232 -15.96 13.81 -29.46
C GLN A 232 -15.22 14.08 -28.13
N ASP A 233 -15.74 13.78 -26.93
CA ASP A 233 -15.10 14.19 -25.65
C ASP A 233 -14.53 13.03 -24.80
N TRP A 234 -13.34 12.55 -25.16
CA TRP A 234 -12.66 11.43 -24.48
C TRP A 234 -11.92 11.84 -23.19
N PHE A 235 -11.56 13.12 -23.05
CA PHE A 235 -10.60 13.60 -22.05
C PHE A 235 -11.25 14.06 -20.73
N GLY A 236 -12.43 14.68 -20.78
CA GLY A 236 -13.13 15.13 -19.57
C GLY A 236 -13.53 13.97 -18.64
N ALA A 237 -14.00 12.86 -19.23
CA ALA A 237 -14.33 11.64 -18.49
C ALA A 237 -13.11 11.00 -17.82
N SER A 238 -11.94 10.98 -18.47
CA SER A 238 -10.75 10.37 -17.87
C SER A 238 -10.25 11.16 -16.65
N LEU A 239 -10.31 12.49 -16.71
CA LEU A 239 -10.00 13.35 -15.56
C LEU A 239 -11.05 13.25 -14.45
N LEU A 240 -12.32 13.08 -14.79
CA LEU A 240 -13.40 12.94 -13.81
C LEU A 240 -13.27 11.64 -13.00
N LEU A 241 -12.76 10.57 -13.61
CA LEU A 241 -12.66 9.25 -12.99
C LEU A 241 -11.31 8.99 -12.30
N SER A 242 -10.31 9.85 -12.47
CA SER A 242 -8.92 9.52 -12.17
C SER A 242 -8.62 9.27 -10.68
N SER A 243 -9.30 9.96 -9.75
CA SER A 243 -8.97 9.93 -8.31
C SER A 243 -10.12 9.47 -7.41
N GLY A 244 -11.32 9.29 -7.97
CA GLY A 244 -12.52 8.86 -7.25
C GLY A 244 -12.54 7.36 -6.92
N ALA A 245 -13.24 7.01 -5.84
CA ALA A 245 -13.63 5.64 -5.56
C ALA A 245 -14.99 5.35 -6.24
N PHE A 246 -15.07 4.26 -7.00
CA PHE A 246 -16.24 3.92 -7.79
C PHE A 246 -16.68 2.46 -7.55
N PRO A 247 -17.98 2.13 -7.74
CA PRO A 247 -18.42 0.74 -7.77
C PRO A 247 -17.65 -0.04 -8.84
N PRO A 248 -17.01 -1.18 -8.50
CA PRO A 248 -16.08 -1.86 -9.40
C PRO A 248 -16.68 -2.20 -10.77
N GLU A 249 -17.88 -2.78 -10.80
CA GLU A 249 -18.53 -3.20 -12.04
C GLU A 249 -18.86 -2.01 -12.94
N TRP A 250 -19.29 -0.91 -12.33
CA TRP A 250 -19.62 0.32 -13.07
C TRP A 250 -18.38 0.98 -13.66
N LEU A 251 -17.29 1.05 -12.90
CA LEU A 251 -16.03 1.62 -13.40
C LEU A 251 -15.43 0.73 -14.50
N THR A 252 -15.49 -0.59 -14.34
CA THR A 252 -15.09 -1.54 -15.39
C THR A 252 -15.85 -1.28 -16.69
N GLU A 253 -17.18 -1.15 -16.63
CA GLU A 253 -17.99 -0.82 -17.81
C GLU A 253 -17.57 0.52 -18.43
N ALA A 254 -17.38 1.56 -17.60
CA ALA A 254 -17.01 2.90 -18.05
C ALA A 254 -15.65 2.95 -18.78
N VAL A 255 -14.66 2.23 -18.26
CA VAL A 255 -13.28 2.20 -18.80
C VAL A 255 -13.18 1.28 -20.02
N VAL A 256 -13.83 0.11 -20.00
CA VAL A 256 -13.86 -0.81 -21.16
C VAL A 256 -14.57 -0.18 -22.34
N ALA A 257 -15.71 0.51 -22.12
CA ALA A 257 -16.42 1.24 -23.16
C ALA A 257 -15.57 2.37 -23.79
N ARG A 258 -14.47 2.77 -23.13
CA ARG A 258 -13.63 3.91 -23.52
C ARG A 258 -12.22 3.53 -23.97
N GLY A 259 -12.07 2.32 -24.51
CA GLY A 259 -10.89 1.97 -25.30
C GLY A 259 -9.79 1.25 -24.52
N LEU A 260 -10.09 0.67 -23.35
CA LEU A 260 -9.12 -0.21 -22.67
C LEU A 260 -8.75 -1.42 -23.54
N ASP A 261 -9.63 -1.83 -24.46
CA ASP A 261 -9.36 -2.90 -25.42
C ASP A 261 -8.28 -2.56 -26.45
N ASP A 262 -7.95 -1.27 -26.62
CA ASP A 262 -6.77 -0.81 -27.36
C ASP A 262 -5.77 -0.10 -26.43
N PRO A 263 -4.77 -0.83 -25.90
CA PRO A 263 -3.77 -0.30 -24.97
C PRO A 263 -2.95 0.87 -25.53
N ARG A 264 -2.96 1.09 -26.85
CA ARG A 264 -2.22 2.19 -27.49
C ARG A 264 -2.89 3.54 -27.25
N HIS A 265 -4.21 3.56 -27.11
CA HIS A 265 -5.01 4.78 -27.07
C HIS A 265 -5.66 5.04 -25.71
N VAL A 266 -5.53 4.13 -24.73
CA VAL A 266 -6.04 4.35 -23.38
C VAL A 266 -5.39 5.57 -22.72
N ASN A 267 -6.21 6.51 -22.26
CA ASN A 267 -5.78 7.74 -21.58
C ASN A 267 -5.26 7.45 -20.15
N ALA A 268 -4.27 8.22 -19.69
CA ALA A 268 -3.70 8.06 -18.34
C ALA A 268 -4.76 8.15 -17.23
N GLY A 269 -5.76 9.03 -17.35
CA GLY A 269 -6.82 9.19 -16.34
C GLY A 269 -7.64 7.92 -16.08
N TYR A 270 -7.88 7.09 -17.11
CA TYR A 270 -8.53 5.79 -16.91
C TYR A 270 -7.62 4.78 -16.23
N LEU A 271 -6.31 4.80 -16.53
CA LEU A 271 -5.34 3.95 -15.84
C LEU A 271 -5.24 4.32 -14.36
N TYR A 272 -5.22 5.62 -14.03
CA TYR A 272 -5.32 6.09 -12.65
C TYR A 272 -6.62 5.67 -11.97
N ALA A 273 -7.75 5.78 -12.68
CA ALA A 273 -9.04 5.32 -12.15
C ALA A 273 -8.97 3.83 -11.75
N LEU A 274 -8.37 2.98 -12.60
CA LEU A 274 -8.15 1.56 -12.27
C LEU A 274 -7.13 1.39 -11.14
N GLY A 275 -6.03 2.16 -11.13
CA GLY A 275 -5.02 2.14 -10.08
C GLY A 275 -5.58 2.49 -8.68
N ASN A 276 -6.59 3.35 -8.62
CA ASN A 276 -7.28 3.71 -7.38
C ASN A 276 -8.43 2.76 -7.01
N ASN A 277 -8.78 1.81 -7.89
CA ASN A 277 -9.89 0.88 -7.70
C ASN A 277 -9.45 -0.56 -8.04
N PRO A 278 -8.71 -1.25 -7.15
CA PRO A 278 -8.09 -2.56 -7.41
C PRO A 278 -9.05 -3.63 -7.96
N ALA A 279 -10.24 -3.79 -7.35
CA ALA A 279 -11.26 -4.71 -7.84
C ALA A 279 -11.72 -4.38 -9.27
N ALA A 280 -11.88 -3.10 -9.61
CA ALA A 280 -12.25 -2.66 -10.95
C ALA A 280 -11.13 -2.91 -11.96
N ALA A 281 -9.87 -2.74 -11.54
CA ALA A 281 -8.68 -3.04 -12.35
C ALA A 281 -8.65 -4.52 -12.74
N ARG A 282 -8.84 -5.43 -11.77
CA ARG A 282 -8.90 -6.88 -12.02
C ARG A 282 -10.04 -7.23 -12.97
N LEU A 283 -11.25 -6.73 -12.72
CA LEU A 283 -12.42 -6.95 -13.58
C LEU A 283 -12.23 -6.41 -15.00
N ALA A 284 -11.69 -5.21 -15.15
CA ALA A 284 -11.49 -4.57 -16.46
C ALA A 284 -10.43 -5.28 -17.30
N ILE A 285 -9.32 -5.68 -16.69
CA ILE A 285 -8.28 -6.49 -17.34
C ILE A 285 -8.83 -7.86 -17.72
N GLN A 286 -9.60 -8.50 -16.83
CA GLN A 286 -10.25 -9.77 -17.14
C GLN A 286 -11.23 -9.62 -18.31
N ALA A 287 -11.96 -8.52 -18.41
CA ALA A 287 -12.90 -8.26 -19.51
C ALA A 287 -12.19 -8.15 -20.87
N VAL A 288 -11.08 -7.40 -20.95
CA VAL A 288 -10.35 -7.20 -22.21
C VAL A 288 -9.51 -8.41 -22.62
N THR A 289 -8.92 -9.12 -21.65
CA THR A 289 -8.07 -10.30 -21.91
C THR A 289 -8.87 -11.60 -21.96
N ARG A 290 -10.10 -11.61 -21.45
CA ARG A 290 -10.96 -12.80 -21.25
C ARG A 290 -10.30 -13.90 -20.40
N GLY A 291 -9.39 -13.51 -19.51
CA GLY A 291 -8.61 -14.44 -18.68
C GLY A 291 -7.59 -15.29 -19.44
N ASP A 292 -7.31 -14.96 -20.71
CA ASP A 292 -6.32 -15.67 -21.53
C ASP A 292 -4.89 -15.18 -21.22
N PRO A 293 -3.98 -16.04 -20.73
CA PRO A 293 -2.61 -15.65 -20.40
C PRO A 293 -1.84 -15.04 -21.58
N ALA A 294 -2.05 -15.52 -22.81
CA ALA A 294 -1.36 -15.00 -23.98
C ALA A 294 -1.83 -13.57 -24.30
N LYS A 295 -3.14 -13.33 -24.25
CA LYS A 295 -3.71 -11.99 -24.45
C LYS A 295 -3.30 -11.03 -23.36
N LEU A 296 -3.21 -11.49 -22.10
CA LEU A 296 -2.72 -10.67 -21.01
C LEU A 296 -1.26 -10.24 -21.23
N ARG A 297 -0.38 -11.16 -21.66
CA ARG A 297 1.01 -10.81 -22.01
C ARG A 297 1.09 -9.80 -23.15
N ASP A 298 0.30 -9.99 -24.20
CA ASP A 298 0.24 -9.07 -25.34
C ASP A 298 -0.29 -7.69 -24.93
N PHE A 299 -1.32 -7.66 -24.07
CA PHE A 299 -1.87 -6.45 -23.48
C PHE A 299 -0.80 -5.68 -22.68
N LEU A 300 -0.13 -6.35 -21.72
CA LEU A 300 0.91 -5.77 -20.89
C LEU A 300 2.10 -5.26 -21.72
N THR A 301 2.54 -6.04 -22.71
CA THR A 301 3.64 -5.66 -23.61
C THR A 301 3.28 -4.42 -24.44
N THR A 302 2.06 -4.37 -24.96
CA THR A 302 1.58 -3.24 -25.77
C THR A 302 1.44 -1.99 -24.91
N LEU A 303 0.89 -2.13 -23.70
CA LEU A 303 0.72 -1.02 -22.78
C LEU A 303 2.07 -0.49 -22.28
N ASN A 304 3.03 -1.37 -21.95
CA ASN A 304 4.39 -0.95 -21.57
C ASN A 304 5.09 -0.17 -22.69
N LYS A 305 5.04 -0.66 -23.93
CA LYS A 305 5.58 0.07 -25.10
C LYS A 305 4.87 1.41 -25.29
N SER A 306 3.56 1.43 -25.07
CA SER A 306 2.78 2.66 -25.14
C SER A 306 3.03 3.59 -23.95
N ALA A 307 3.49 3.12 -22.80
CA ALA A 307 3.85 3.97 -21.67
C ALA A 307 5.27 4.55 -21.83
N ALA A 308 6.17 3.85 -22.52
CA ALA A 308 7.58 4.21 -22.70
C ALA A 308 7.89 5.09 -23.95
N GLY A 309 6.88 5.49 -24.74
CA GLY A 309 7.12 6.23 -25.99
C GLY A 309 7.63 7.67 -25.81
N MET A 310 8.20 8.27 -26.86
CA MET A 310 8.80 9.61 -26.82
C MET A 310 7.77 10.78 -26.87
N TYR A 311 6.52 10.50 -27.22
CA TYR A 311 5.44 11.49 -27.39
C TYR A 311 4.27 11.29 -26.40
N GLN A 312 4.56 10.82 -25.18
CA GLN A 312 3.52 10.44 -24.24
C GLN A 312 2.87 11.62 -23.53
N GLU A 313 1.59 11.42 -23.18
CA GLU A 313 0.93 12.13 -22.09
C GLU A 313 1.74 11.89 -20.81
N ALA A 314 2.24 12.95 -20.16
CA ALA A 314 3.00 12.77 -18.92
C ALA A 314 2.13 12.12 -17.84
N GLY A 315 2.77 11.35 -16.96
CA GLY A 315 2.08 10.58 -15.94
C GLY A 315 1.40 9.31 -16.45
N ARG A 316 1.47 8.99 -17.75
CA ARG A 316 0.98 7.70 -18.27
C ARG A 316 1.81 6.51 -17.76
N GLY A 317 3.11 6.71 -17.55
CA GLY A 317 4.00 5.69 -16.96
C GLY A 317 3.60 5.38 -15.53
N ASP A 318 3.45 6.41 -14.70
CA ASP A 318 2.96 6.30 -13.33
C ASP A 318 1.56 5.64 -13.28
N ALA A 319 0.61 6.15 -14.08
CA ALA A 319 -0.75 5.60 -14.14
C ALA A 319 -0.77 4.11 -14.54
N PHE A 320 0.08 3.73 -15.49
CA PHE A 320 0.25 2.34 -15.89
C PHE A 320 0.79 1.51 -14.72
N GLY A 321 1.87 1.96 -14.06
CA GLY A 321 2.44 1.29 -12.91
C GLY A 321 1.42 1.09 -11.78
N ARG A 322 0.70 2.14 -11.38
CA ARG A 322 -0.36 2.07 -10.35
C ARG A 322 -1.44 1.07 -10.69
N MET A 323 -1.88 1.05 -11.95
CA MET A 323 -2.88 0.09 -12.43
C MET A 323 -2.37 -1.36 -12.33
N LEU A 324 -1.08 -1.60 -12.60
CA LEU A 324 -0.47 -2.92 -12.38
C LEU A 324 -0.46 -3.30 -10.91
N ALA A 325 -0.03 -2.40 -10.02
CA ALA A 325 0.02 -2.66 -8.58
C ALA A 325 -1.38 -2.99 -8.03
N ALA A 326 -2.37 -2.17 -8.36
CA ALA A 326 -3.77 -2.36 -7.98
C ALA A 326 -4.34 -3.70 -8.51
N ALA A 327 -4.15 -4.00 -9.80
CA ALA A 327 -4.63 -5.26 -10.38
C ALA A 327 -3.91 -6.49 -9.82
N SER A 328 -2.67 -6.33 -9.31
CA SER A 328 -1.92 -7.39 -8.65
C SER A 328 -2.36 -7.62 -7.21
N GLY A 329 -3.25 -6.79 -6.64
CA GLY A 329 -3.65 -6.90 -5.24
C GLY A 329 -2.70 -6.18 -4.27
N ALA A 330 -1.69 -5.44 -4.75
CA ALA A 330 -0.67 -4.83 -3.90
C ALA A 330 -1.21 -3.71 -2.98
N TYR A 331 -2.42 -3.19 -3.25
CA TYR A 331 -3.05 -2.12 -2.47
C TYR A 331 -4.22 -2.59 -1.60
N ASP A 332 -4.73 -3.81 -1.80
CA ASP A 332 -5.97 -4.27 -1.17
C ASP A 332 -5.94 -5.72 -0.66
N GLU A 333 -4.82 -6.43 -0.81
CA GLU A 333 -4.64 -7.82 -0.36
C GLU A 333 -3.28 -7.96 0.36
N GLU A 334 -3.19 -8.89 1.32
CA GLU A 334 -1.99 -9.11 2.14
C GLU A 334 -1.10 -10.23 1.56
N ASP A 335 0.22 -10.15 1.82
CA ASP A 335 1.19 -11.17 1.40
C ASP A 335 0.78 -12.57 1.89
N GLY A 336 0.84 -13.56 1.01
CA GLY A 336 0.40 -14.93 1.30
C GLY A 336 -1.12 -15.14 1.39
N GLU A 337 -1.94 -14.09 1.25
CA GLU A 337 -3.43 -14.16 1.28
C GLU A 337 -4.08 -13.65 -0.01
N HIS A 338 -3.30 -13.49 -1.08
CA HIS A 338 -3.80 -13.01 -2.37
C HIS A 338 -4.88 -13.91 -2.99
N THR A 339 -5.87 -13.27 -3.61
CA THR A 339 -6.89 -13.95 -4.41
C THR A 339 -6.25 -14.60 -5.63
N LYS A 340 -6.89 -15.66 -6.16
CA LYS A 340 -6.38 -16.37 -7.34
C LYS A 340 -6.25 -15.43 -8.55
N GLU A 341 -7.18 -14.50 -8.69
CA GLU A 341 -7.22 -13.51 -9.77
C GLU A 341 -6.06 -12.51 -9.67
N ALA A 342 -5.83 -11.95 -8.48
CA ALA A 342 -4.70 -11.06 -8.21
C ALA A 342 -3.36 -11.77 -8.41
N ALA A 343 -3.20 -12.96 -7.85
CA ALA A 343 -1.99 -13.76 -7.97
C ALA A 343 -1.68 -14.17 -9.42
N PHE A 344 -2.71 -14.54 -10.21
CA PHE A 344 -2.52 -14.86 -11.63
C PHE A 344 -2.04 -13.65 -12.42
N PHE A 345 -2.61 -12.48 -12.13
CA PHE A 345 -2.19 -11.23 -12.75
C PHE A 345 -0.75 -10.88 -12.35
N ALA A 346 -0.41 -10.91 -11.05
CA ALA A 346 0.92 -10.63 -10.53
C ALA A 346 1.98 -11.56 -11.14
N TYR A 347 1.74 -12.87 -11.15
CA TYR A 347 2.59 -13.86 -11.81
C TYR A 347 2.86 -13.50 -13.28
N THR A 348 1.81 -13.09 -14.00
CA THR A 348 1.94 -12.71 -15.41
C THR A 348 2.72 -11.40 -15.58
N VAL A 349 2.51 -10.42 -14.71
CA VAL A 349 3.29 -9.17 -14.68
C VAL A 349 4.77 -9.47 -14.43
N MET A 350 5.09 -10.22 -13.39
CA MET A 350 6.48 -10.54 -13.00
C MET A 350 7.23 -11.27 -14.11
N THR A 351 6.61 -12.28 -14.72
CA THR A 351 7.21 -13.09 -15.79
C THR A 351 7.25 -12.39 -17.16
N THR A 352 6.47 -11.32 -17.35
CA THR A 352 6.44 -10.54 -18.59
C THR A 352 7.33 -9.31 -18.50
N LEU A 353 7.09 -8.43 -17.53
CA LEU A 353 7.79 -7.14 -17.43
C LEU A 353 9.25 -7.30 -16.98
N GLY A 354 9.61 -8.36 -16.25
CA GLY A 354 11.01 -8.66 -15.96
C GLY A 354 11.88 -8.89 -17.20
N ARG A 355 11.26 -9.11 -18.37
CA ARG A 355 11.95 -9.31 -19.66
C ARG A 355 11.94 -8.07 -20.56
N LEU A 356 11.29 -6.99 -20.13
CA LEU A 356 11.14 -5.77 -20.90
C LEU A 356 11.91 -4.64 -20.24
N GLU A 357 12.30 -3.65 -21.04
CA GLU A 357 12.66 -2.34 -20.50
C GLU A 357 11.37 -1.61 -20.08
N VAL A 358 11.39 -1.09 -18.86
CA VAL A 358 10.26 -0.36 -18.26
C VAL A 358 10.65 1.10 -18.07
N GLY A 359 9.67 2.00 -18.25
CA GLY A 359 9.87 3.43 -18.01
C GLY A 359 10.11 3.71 -16.52
N GLU A 360 10.79 4.82 -16.22
CA GLU A 360 11.20 5.17 -14.86
C GLU A 360 10.01 5.26 -13.88
N GLU A 361 8.93 5.91 -14.30
CA GLU A 361 7.72 6.08 -13.48
C GLU A 361 7.01 4.76 -13.13
N VAL A 362 7.27 3.68 -13.89
CA VAL A 362 6.66 2.36 -13.64
C VAL A 362 7.38 1.62 -12.51
N ARG A 363 8.66 1.90 -12.30
CA ARG A 363 9.57 1.07 -11.48
C ARG A 363 9.13 0.98 -10.03
N VAL A 364 8.76 2.09 -9.41
CA VAL A 364 8.31 2.12 -8.00
C VAL A 364 7.09 1.20 -7.80
N HIS A 365 6.18 1.13 -8.77
CA HIS A 365 5.00 0.29 -8.70
C HIS A 365 5.30 -1.20 -8.92
N LEU A 366 6.38 -1.53 -9.65
CA LEU A 366 6.86 -2.91 -9.72
C LEU A 366 7.48 -3.36 -8.40
N ALA A 367 8.12 -2.43 -7.66
CA ALA A 367 8.59 -2.70 -6.30
C ALA A 367 7.44 -2.89 -5.31
N GLU A 368 6.34 -2.14 -5.45
CA GLU A 368 5.11 -2.36 -4.65
C GLU A 368 4.55 -3.78 -4.88
N ILE A 369 4.51 -4.24 -6.14
CA ILE A 369 4.12 -5.62 -6.46
C ILE A 369 5.12 -6.62 -5.85
N ALA A 370 6.42 -6.37 -5.96
CA ALA A 370 7.44 -7.26 -5.40
C ALA A 370 7.35 -7.35 -3.87
N GLY A 371 7.04 -6.24 -3.19
CA GLY A 371 6.86 -6.16 -1.74
C GLY A 371 5.59 -6.88 -1.28
N ALA A 372 4.48 -6.74 -2.01
CA ALA A 372 3.24 -7.45 -1.71
C ALA A 372 3.35 -8.97 -1.88
N TYR A 373 4.21 -9.42 -2.79
CA TYR A 373 4.50 -10.85 -3.06
C TYR A 373 5.89 -11.25 -2.56
N ALA A 374 6.30 -10.70 -1.41
CA ALA A 374 7.61 -10.98 -0.83
C ALA A 374 7.80 -12.49 -0.58
N THR A 375 6.71 -13.21 -0.28
CA THR A 375 6.71 -14.66 -0.11
C THR A 375 7.15 -15.38 -1.40
N GLU A 376 6.57 -15.05 -2.54
CA GLU A 376 6.91 -15.65 -3.84
C GLU A 376 8.30 -15.24 -4.32
N ILE A 377 8.71 -13.99 -4.06
CA ILE A 377 10.07 -13.52 -4.35
C ILE A 377 11.10 -14.30 -3.52
N THR A 378 10.80 -14.53 -2.24
CA THR A 378 11.68 -15.28 -1.33
C THR A 378 11.82 -16.74 -1.75
N GLU A 379 10.72 -17.41 -2.07
CA GLU A 379 10.76 -18.79 -2.57
C GLU A 379 11.44 -18.86 -3.95
N GLY A 380 11.16 -17.92 -4.85
CA GLY A 380 11.76 -17.87 -6.19
C GLY A 380 13.27 -17.63 -6.16
N ALA A 381 13.76 -16.88 -5.16
CA ALA A 381 15.18 -16.67 -4.95
C ALA A 381 15.88 -17.85 -4.25
N ASN A 382 15.13 -18.75 -3.62
CA ASN A 382 15.68 -19.77 -2.73
C ASN A 382 16.46 -20.87 -3.47
N LEU A 383 17.79 -20.77 -3.49
CA LEU A 383 18.67 -21.73 -4.15
C LEU A 383 18.83 -23.07 -3.40
N ASP A 384 18.21 -23.20 -2.22
CA ASP A 384 18.31 -24.39 -1.37
C ASP A 384 17.13 -25.34 -1.46
N ASP A 385 16.11 -24.94 -2.19
CA ASP A 385 14.96 -25.77 -2.49
C ASP A 385 15.13 -26.43 -3.86
N ALA A 386 14.64 -27.67 -4.04
CA ALA A 386 14.59 -28.30 -5.36
C ALA A 386 13.75 -27.47 -6.36
N ASN A 387 12.84 -26.63 -5.87
CA ASN A 387 12.03 -25.71 -6.66
C ASN A 387 12.88 -24.78 -7.54
N HIS A 388 14.12 -24.45 -7.16
CA HIS A 388 14.99 -23.56 -7.96
C HIS A 388 15.36 -24.11 -9.35
N LEU A 389 15.22 -25.43 -9.55
CA LEU A 389 15.50 -26.11 -10.82
C LEU A 389 14.30 -26.12 -11.76
N LEU A 390 13.12 -25.72 -11.28
CA LEU A 390 11.88 -25.78 -12.01
C LEU A 390 11.58 -24.42 -12.67
N PRO A 391 10.90 -24.41 -13.83
CA PRO A 391 10.45 -23.17 -14.44
C PRO A 391 9.38 -22.48 -13.59
N SER A 392 9.20 -21.18 -13.81
CA SER A 392 8.09 -20.41 -13.26
C SER A 392 6.76 -21.06 -13.66
N SER A 393 5.82 -21.16 -12.73
CA SER A 393 4.50 -21.74 -12.94
C SER A 393 3.46 -21.12 -12.01
N PHE A 394 2.26 -20.89 -12.53
CA PHE A 394 1.11 -20.47 -11.72
C PHE A 394 0.45 -21.68 -11.03
N GLU A 395 1.20 -22.30 -10.13
CA GLU A 395 0.77 -23.42 -9.30
C GLU A 395 1.29 -23.19 -7.87
N PRO A 396 0.47 -23.43 -6.84
CA PRO A 396 0.91 -23.35 -5.46
C PRO A 396 2.17 -24.21 -5.24
N THR A 397 3.10 -23.71 -4.44
CA THR A 397 4.38 -24.37 -4.21
C THR A 397 4.58 -24.65 -2.74
N GLU A 398 4.96 -25.88 -2.40
CA GLU A 398 5.37 -26.18 -1.04
C GLU A 398 6.75 -25.59 -0.78
N SER A 399 6.86 -24.70 0.21
CA SER A 399 8.14 -24.15 0.65
C SER A 399 8.72 -24.96 1.81
N ARG A 400 10.05 -25.07 1.85
CA ARG A 400 10.78 -25.60 3.00
C ARG A 400 11.01 -24.58 4.12
N VAL A 401 10.72 -23.30 3.87
CA VAL A 401 10.85 -22.22 4.85
C VAL A 401 9.50 -22.08 5.57
N LEU A 402 9.52 -22.19 6.90
CA LEU A 402 8.32 -22.05 7.70
C LEU A 402 7.79 -20.60 7.59
N GLY A 403 6.50 -20.47 7.34
CA GLY A 403 5.81 -19.17 7.18
C GLY A 403 5.66 -18.71 5.73
N LEU A 404 6.45 -19.25 4.79
CA LEU A 404 6.22 -18.98 3.37
C LEU A 404 5.00 -19.76 2.86
N ARG A 405 4.06 -19.05 2.24
CA ARG A 405 2.84 -19.60 1.62
C ARG A 405 2.70 -19.18 0.15
N PRO A 406 3.67 -19.51 -0.72
CA PRO A 406 3.68 -19.01 -2.09
C PRO A 406 2.52 -19.61 -2.89
N VAL A 407 1.70 -18.75 -3.50
CA VAL A 407 0.55 -19.15 -4.32
C VAL A 407 0.94 -19.43 -5.78
N PHE A 408 2.16 -19.05 -6.19
CA PHE A 408 2.80 -19.47 -7.43
C PHE A 408 4.32 -19.61 -7.29
N ARG A 409 4.96 -20.22 -8.28
CA ARG A 409 6.42 -20.35 -8.35
C ARG A 409 7.02 -19.38 -9.36
N LEU A 410 8.07 -18.69 -8.94
CA LEU A 410 9.03 -18.05 -9.84
C LEU A 410 10.31 -18.89 -9.91
N SER A 411 10.90 -19.00 -11.10
CA SER A 411 12.27 -19.48 -11.22
C SER A 411 13.25 -18.41 -10.68
N PRO A 412 14.47 -18.79 -10.25
CA PRO A 412 15.47 -17.82 -9.83
C PRO A 412 15.83 -16.80 -10.92
N GLU A 413 15.73 -17.18 -12.19
CA GLU A 413 16.00 -16.29 -13.32
C GLU A 413 14.89 -15.25 -13.51
N ASP A 414 13.62 -15.67 -13.49
CA ASP A 414 12.49 -14.72 -13.60
C ASP A 414 12.39 -13.83 -12.34
N THR A 415 12.72 -14.36 -11.15
CA THR A 415 12.82 -13.58 -9.90
C THR A 415 13.85 -12.46 -10.03
N TYR A 416 15.08 -12.80 -10.44
CA TYR A 416 16.15 -11.83 -10.65
C TYR A 416 15.80 -10.79 -11.72
N ARG A 417 15.21 -11.24 -12.83
CA ARG A 417 14.75 -10.36 -13.91
C ARG A 417 13.71 -9.35 -13.44
N PHE A 418 12.75 -9.79 -12.63
CA PHE A 418 11.74 -8.91 -12.08
C PHE A 418 12.33 -7.92 -11.06
N ILE A 419 13.18 -8.35 -10.13
CA ILE A 419 13.90 -7.44 -9.21
C ILE A 419 14.72 -6.40 -9.99
N SER A 420 15.36 -6.83 -11.08
CA SER A 420 16.10 -5.95 -11.99
C SER A 420 15.24 -4.91 -12.72
N SER A 421 13.91 -4.97 -12.65
CA SER A 421 13.05 -3.96 -13.25
C SER A 421 12.90 -2.69 -12.38
N PHE A 422 13.24 -2.74 -11.09
CA PHE A 422 13.06 -1.59 -10.17
C PHE A 422 14.25 -1.30 -9.25
N ALA A 423 15.25 -2.20 -9.15
CA ALA A 423 16.40 -2.04 -8.25
C ALA A 423 17.46 -1.01 -8.70
N ASN A 424 17.10 -0.01 -9.51
CA ASN A 424 18.03 0.99 -10.04
C ASN A 424 18.36 2.12 -9.06
N THR A 425 17.42 2.50 -8.20
CA THR A 425 17.61 3.54 -7.18
C THR A 425 17.02 3.08 -5.83
N PRO A 426 17.53 3.61 -4.70
CA PRO A 426 16.93 3.37 -3.39
C PRO A 426 15.44 3.77 -3.33
N GLU A 427 15.08 4.89 -3.95
CA GLU A 427 13.71 5.42 -3.93
C GLU A 427 12.73 4.46 -4.61
N ASN A 428 13.09 3.89 -5.76
CA ASN A 428 12.24 2.93 -6.47
C ASN A 428 12.11 1.61 -5.71
N ARG A 429 13.14 1.23 -4.94
CA ARG A 429 13.17 -0.05 -4.23
C ARG A 429 12.49 -0.01 -2.86
N ASN A 430 12.30 1.17 -2.28
CA ASN A 430 11.76 1.31 -0.92
C ASN A 430 10.49 0.47 -0.63
N PRO A 431 9.48 0.39 -1.52
CA PRO A 431 8.31 -0.47 -1.28
C PRO A 431 8.64 -1.96 -1.18
N PHE A 432 9.61 -2.44 -1.98
CA PHE A 432 10.09 -3.81 -1.89
C PHE A 432 10.85 -4.06 -0.59
N ASP A 433 11.71 -3.13 -0.19
CA ASP A 433 12.47 -3.23 1.07
C ASP A 433 11.52 -3.26 2.28
N GLU A 434 10.41 -2.52 2.23
CA GLU A 434 9.34 -2.55 3.24
C GLU A 434 8.68 -3.92 3.35
N GLY A 435 8.17 -4.47 2.22
CA GLY A 435 7.55 -5.79 2.19
C GLY A 435 8.49 -6.92 2.61
N MET A 436 9.76 -6.88 2.18
CA MET A 436 10.77 -7.85 2.63
C MET A 436 11.07 -7.76 4.12
N GLY A 437 11.02 -6.55 4.68
CA GLY A 437 11.19 -6.32 6.11
C GLY A 437 10.05 -6.88 6.95
N ASP A 438 8.81 -6.67 6.50
CA ASP A 438 7.63 -7.22 7.17
C ASP A 438 7.58 -8.73 7.08
N LEU A 439 7.91 -9.30 5.91
CA LEU A 439 8.08 -10.75 5.76
C LEU A 439 9.20 -11.27 6.67
N THR A 440 10.35 -10.61 6.74
CA THR A 440 11.48 -11.03 7.60
C THR A 440 11.04 -11.11 9.05
N ARG A 441 10.28 -10.11 9.54
CA ARG A 441 9.72 -10.10 10.89
C ARG A 441 8.78 -11.29 11.09
N HIS A 442 7.82 -11.48 10.19
CA HIS A 442 6.87 -12.58 10.24
C HIS A 442 7.56 -13.96 10.29
N LEU A 443 8.55 -14.20 9.43
CA LEU A 443 9.29 -15.46 9.40
C LEU A 443 10.07 -15.72 10.69
N ILE A 444 10.62 -14.67 11.33
CA ILE A 444 11.31 -14.81 12.63
C ILE A 444 10.30 -15.10 13.74
N GLU A 445 9.16 -14.39 13.76
CA GLU A 445 8.07 -14.58 14.72
C GLU A 445 7.46 -16.00 14.64
N GLU A 446 7.39 -16.60 13.45
CA GLU A 446 6.99 -18.01 13.33
C GLU A 446 8.12 -18.98 13.69
N SER A 447 9.35 -18.70 13.24
CA SER A 447 10.47 -19.63 13.36
C SER A 447 11.02 -19.73 14.78
N VAL A 448 11.07 -18.64 15.55
CA VAL A 448 11.68 -18.60 16.89
C VAL A 448 10.92 -19.44 17.91
N PRO A 449 9.61 -19.24 18.15
CA PRO A 449 8.86 -20.04 19.11
C PRO A 449 8.88 -21.52 18.74
N SER A 450 8.83 -21.81 17.44
CA SER A 450 8.85 -23.17 16.93
C SER A 450 10.21 -23.85 17.15
N THR A 451 11.31 -23.12 16.94
CA THR A 451 12.67 -23.59 17.21
C THR A 451 12.87 -23.85 18.70
N MET A 452 12.39 -22.96 19.57
CA MET A 452 12.50 -23.15 21.02
C MET A 452 11.70 -24.36 21.53
N ARG A 453 10.57 -24.67 20.89
CA ARG A 453 9.73 -25.82 21.26
C ARG A 453 10.36 -27.15 20.87
N ASP A 454 10.89 -27.23 19.64
CA ASP A 454 11.30 -28.49 19.03
C ASP A 454 12.82 -28.74 19.13
N GLY A 455 13.60 -27.72 19.50
CA GLY A 455 15.07 -27.77 19.54
C GLY A 455 15.74 -27.82 18.15
N ASP A 456 14.97 -27.66 17.07
CA ASP A 456 15.43 -27.80 15.69
C ASP A 456 15.83 -26.44 15.09
N LEU A 457 17.14 -26.17 15.04
CA LEU A 457 17.71 -24.97 14.43
C LEU A 457 17.58 -24.93 12.90
N SER A 458 17.20 -26.02 12.24
CA SER A 458 17.13 -26.08 10.78
C SER A 458 16.14 -25.09 10.19
N ARG A 459 15.11 -24.69 10.96
CA ARG A 459 14.08 -23.73 10.55
C ARG A 459 14.66 -22.33 10.39
N LEU A 460 15.28 -21.79 11.46
CA LEU A 460 15.98 -20.50 11.40
C LEU A 460 17.08 -20.51 10.33
N ASN A 461 17.83 -21.62 10.20
CA ASN A 461 18.84 -21.72 9.16
C ASN A 461 18.23 -21.56 7.76
N LYS A 462 17.15 -22.27 7.45
CA LYS A 462 16.46 -22.15 6.15
C LYS A 462 15.91 -20.74 5.93
N THR A 463 15.34 -20.11 6.95
CA THR A 463 14.83 -18.73 6.90
C THR A 463 15.94 -17.76 6.51
N PHE A 464 17.03 -17.71 7.26
CA PHE A 464 18.13 -16.77 7.00
C PHE A 464 18.89 -17.09 5.71
N ALA A 465 18.94 -18.36 5.30
CA ALA A 465 19.48 -18.76 4.01
C ALA A 465 18.62 -18.21 2.84
N ALA A 466 17.29 -18.35 2.92
CA ALA A 466 16.37 -17.85 1.90
C ALA A 466 16.41 -16.32 1.80
N LEU A 467 16.38 -15.61 2.94
CA LEU A 467 16.52 -14.15 2.99
C LEU A 467 17.87 -13.70 2.41
N GLY A 468 18.96 -14.40 2.74
CA GLY A 468 20.27 -14.15 2.15
C GLY A 468 20.25 -14.26 0.62
N ASN A 469 19.58 -15.30 0.09
CA ASN A 469 19.46 -15.47 -1.36
C ASN A 469 18.75 -14.29 -2.06
N VAL A 470 17.66 -13.77 -1.48
CA VAL A 470 16.94 -12.59 -2.00
C VAL A 470 17.88 -11.38 -2.05
N ARG A 471 18.56 -11.09 -0.93
CA ARG A 471 19.51 -9.98 -0.85
C ARG A 471 20.64 -10.11 -1.88
N GLY A 472 21.07 -11.33 -2.17
CA GLY A 472 22.06 -11.59 -3.22
C GLY A 472 21.57 -11.22 -4.62
N GLN A 473 20.33 -11.56 -4.96
CA GLN A 473 19.74 -11.20 -6.25
C GLN A 473 19.53 -9.69 -6.38
N GLU A 474 19.09 -9.03 -5.30
CA GLU A 474 18.93 -7.58 -5.23
C GLU A 474 20.25 -6.84 -5.50
N LEU A 475 21.34 -7.25 -4.82
CA LEU A 475 22.67 -6.67 -5.06
C LEU A 475 23.18 -6.89 -6.50
N ALA A 476 22.88 -8.04 -7.09
CA ALA A 476 23.23 -8.30 -8.49
C ALA A 476 22.43 -7.39 -9.45
N ALA A 477 21.18 -7.09 -9.10
CA ALA A 477 20.33 -6.20 -9.87
C ALA A 477 20.80 -4.74 -9.78
N GLU A 478 21.19 -4.27 -8.58
CA GLU A 478 21.83 -2.96 -8.39
C GLU A 478 23.11 -2.82 -9.23
N GLU A 479 23.97 -3.85 -9.20
CA GLU A 479 25.22 -3.86 -9.97
C GLU A 479 25.03 -3.72 -11.47
N LYS A 480 23.95 -4.29 -12.01
CA LYS A 480 23.62 -4.19 -13.44
C LYS A 480 23.44 -2.73 -13.84
N PHE A 481 22.77 -1.93 -13.01
CA PHE A 481 22.57 -0.51 -13.28
C PHE A 481 23.83 0.32 -13.04
N ALA A 482 24.62 -0.02 -12.02
CA ALA A 482 25.89 0.66 -11.76
C ALA A 482 26.92 0.44 -12.88
N LYS A 483 27.00 -0.76 -13.49
CA LYS A 483 27.89 -1.06 -14.63
C LYS A 483 27.43 -0.42 -15.94
N ALA A 484 26.14 -0.08 -16.08
CA ALA A 484 25.64 0.68 -17.23
C ALA A 484 26.00 2.18 -17.16
N ALA A 485 26.33 2.68 -15.97
CA ALA A 485 26.81 4.03 -15.70
C ALA A 485 28.31 3.97 -15.33
N ASP A 486 29.19 3.84 -16.33
CA ASP A 486 30.65 3.70 -16.18
C ASP A 486 31.30 4.94 -15.50
N ASP A 487 31.20 5.03 -14.17
CA ASP A 487 32.09 5.70 -13.19
C ASP A 487 31.69 5.36 -11.72
N ALA A 488 30.95 4.26 -11.49
CA ALA A 488 30.12 4.09 -10.29
C ALA A 488 30.64 3.12 -9.21
N ALA A 489 31.94 2.78 -9.15
CA ALA A 489 32.47 2.10 -7.96
C ALA A 489 32.40 3.01 -6.72
N GLU A 490 32.65 4.31 -6.89
CA GLU A 490 32.53 5.34 -5.85
C GLU A 490 31.06 5.73 -5.59
N GLN A 491 30.18 5.59 -6.61
CA GLN A 491 28.75 5.84 -6.45
C GLN A 491 28.02 4.67 -5.78
N LEU A 492 28.46 3.41 -5.90
CA LEU A 492 27.82 2.29 -5.18
C LEU A 492 28.01 2.44 -3.66
N ASP A 493 29.17 2.94 -3.23
CA ASP A 493 29.47 3.21 -1.81
C ASP A 493 28.71 4.47 -1.32
N LYS A 494 28.59 5.50 -2.17
CA LYS A 494 27.76 6.70 -1.91
C LYS A 494 26.25 6.42 -1.95
N ALA A 495 25.77 5.51 -2.81
CA ALA A 495 24.36 5.15 -2.93
C ALA A 495 23.90 4.25 -1.77
N LYS A 496 24.78 3.38 -1.26
CA LYS A 496 24.52 2.61 -0.04
C LYS A 496 24.46 3.49 1.21
N SER A 497 25.34 4.48 1.31
CA SER A 497 25.32 5.48 2.40
C SER A 497 24.18 6.50 2.25
N PHE A 498 23.83 6.89 1.01
CA PHE A 498 22.72 7.80 0.73
C PHE A 498 21.35 7.13 0.91
N GLY A 499 21.12 5.93 0.37
CA GLY A 499 19.84 5.21 0.54
C GLY A 499 19.49 4.93 2.01
N VAL A 500 20.51 4.72 2.84
CA VAL A 500 20.38 4.58 4.29
C VAL A 500 20.13 5.95 4.97
N GLY A 501 20.76 7.02 4.48
CA GLY A 501 20.50 8.40 4.91
C GLY A 501 19.10 8.91 4.54
N THR A 502 18.55 8.51 3.39
CA THR A 502 17.22 8.93 2.90
C THR A 502 16.08 8.16 3.58
N ALA A 503 16.26 6.84 3.80
CA ALA A 503 15.31 6.02 4.58
C ALA A 503 15.13 6.55 6.03
N ILE A 504 16.16 7.17 6.59
CA ILE A 504 16.10 7.84 7.91
C ILE A 504 15.75 9.34 7.80
N GLY A 505 16.08 10.00 6.69
CA GLY A 505 15.96 11.45 6.52
C GLY A 505 14.55 11.96 6.22
N ILE A 506 13.69 11.13 5.61
CA ILE A 506 12.30 11.52 5.28
C ILE A 506 11.34 11.20 6.44
N ALA A 507 11.65 10.18 7.25
CA ALA A 507 10.86 9.80 8.41
C ALA A 507 11.52 10.32 9.70
N GLY A 508 11.10 11.51 10.14
CA GLY A 508 11.56 12.11 11.40
C GLY A 508 11.61 11.11 12.55
N LEU A 509 12.79 10.99 13.16
CA LEU A 509 13.14 10.09 14.26
C LEU A 509 12.10 10.04 15.39
N ALA A 510 11.48 8.87 15.56
CA ALA A 510 11.04 8.37 16.86
C ALA A 510 11.13 6.82 16.87
N ILE A 511 12.21 6.28 17.43
CA ILE A 511 12.39 4.84 17.66
C ILE A 511 11.58 4.47 18.91
N PRO A 512 10.41 3.83 18.73
CA PRO A 512 10.25 2.40 19.08
C PRO A 512 9.55 1.58 17.97
N GLY A 513 10.14 0.44 17.61
CA GLY A 513 9.72 -0.43 16.51
C GLY A 513 10.44 -0.08 15.21
N MET A 514 11.37 -0.92 14.74
CA MET A 514 11.94 -0.75 13.39
C MET A 514 10.83 -0.94 12.35
N THR A 515 10.69 -0.01 11.40
CA THR A 515 9.87 -0.24 10.20
C THR A 515 10.47 -1.40 9.39
N GLY A 516 9.65 -2.08 8.56
CA GLY A 516 10.11 -3.21 7.74
C GLY A 516 11.36 -2.87 6.91
N ALA A 517 11.32 -1.77 6.15
CA ALA A 517 12.43 -1.36 5.27
C ALA A 517 13.76 -1.15 6.02
N VAL A 518 13.70 -0.61 7.25
CA VAL A 518 14.87 -0.43 8.11
C VAL A 518 15.43 -1.78 8.53
N LEU A 519 14.58 -2.73 8.94
CA LEU A 519 15.01 -4.08 9.31
C LEU A 519 15.70 -4.79 8.14
N TRP A 520 15.10 -4.76 6.95
CA TRP A 520 15.66 -5.39 5.76
C TRP A 520 17.02 -4.79 5.38
N THR A 521 17.10 -3.46 5.32
CA THR A 521 18.32 -2.73 5.01
C THR A 521 19.42 -3.00 6.04
N ALA A 522 19.06 -2.97 7.32
CA ALA A 522 19.97 -3.22 8.43
C ALA A 522 20.52 -4.65 8.35
N LEU A 523 19.68 -5.66 8.06
CA LEU A 523 20.11 -7.03 7.85
C LEU A 523 21.06 -7.14 6.65
N GLY A 524 20.77 -6.46 5.54
CA GLY A 524 21.60 -6.47 4.34
C GLY A 524 22.97 -5.79 4.49
N THR A 525 23.06 -4.74 5.31
CA THR A 525 24.25 -3.87 5.45
C THR A 525 25.01 -4.02 6.77
N GLY A 526 24.45 -4.71 7.77
CA GLY A 526 25.08 -4.87 9.08
C GLY A 526 25.26 -3.56 9.84
N MET A 527 24.41 -2.55 9.61
CA MET A 527 24.48 -1.19 10.19
C MET A 527 25.70 -0.33 9.82
N SER A 528 26.68 -0.81 9.06
CA SER A 528 27.90 -0.03 8.75
C SER A 528 27.65 1.19 7.86
N ALA A 529 26.52 1.24 7.16
CA ALA A 529 26.14 2.35 6.29
C ALA A 529 25.74 3.62 7.07
N PHE A 530 25.59 3.53 8.40
CA PHE A 530 25.30 4.69 9.26
C PHE A 530 26.55 5.49 9.67
N ASP A 531 27.76 4.96 9.46
CA ASP A 531 28.99 5.49 10.07
C ASP A 531 30.07 5.96 9.07
N THR A 532 29.76 6.08 7.77
CA THR A 532 30.73 6.53 6.74
C THR A 532 31.21 7.99 6.86
N TYR A 533 31.10 8.64 8.02
CA TYR A 533 31.42 10.06 8.20
C TYR A 533 32.68 10.40 9.03
N LYS A 534 33.54 9.45 9.38
CA LYS A 534 34.85 9.78 9.98
C LYS A 534 36.03 9.24 9.18
N SER A 535 36.65 10.16 8.45
CA SER A 535 37.96 9.96 7.83
C SER A 535 39.05 10.00 8.89
N ASP A 536 39.47 8.84 9.38
CA ASP A 536 40.77 8.71 10.03
C ASP A 536 41.71 7.87 9.17
N ALA A 537 42.98 8.28 9.16
CA ALA A 537 44.06 7.78 8.32
C ALA A 537 44.53 6.38 8.76
N GLU A 538 43.66 5.37 8.65
CA GLU A 538 44.01 3.97 8.75
C GLU A 538 44.36 3.40 7.36
N THR A 539 45.26 2.41 7.32
CA THR A 539 45.60 1.68 6.09
C THR A 539 44.39 0.94 5.53
N GLU A 540 44.19 0.95 4.21
CA GLU A 540 43.03 0.34 3.50
C GLU A 540 42.68 -1.09 3.95
N SER A 541 43.67 -1.94 4.24
CA SER A 541 43.43 -3.32 4.70
C SER A 541 42.84 -3.39 6.12
N ALA A 542 43.34 -2.57 7.05
CA ALA A 542 42.83 -2.50 8.42
C ALA A 542 41.41 -1.91 8.44
N LYS A 543 41.14 -0.92 7.57
CA LYS A 543 39.80 -0.35 7.39
C LYS A 543 38.81 -1.38 6.84
N THR A 544 39.24 -2.23 5.90
CA THR A 544 38.41 -3.29 5.31
C THR A 544 38.07 -4.38 6.33
N GLU A 545 39.07 -4.89 7.07
CA GLU A 545 38.84 -5.91 8.11
C GLU A 545 37.96 -5.40 9.26
N LYS A 546 38.15 -4.14 9.67
CA LYS A 546 37.32 -3.49 10.69
C LYS A 546 35.88 -3.30 10.22
N THR A 547 35.69 -2.87 8.98
CA THR A 547 34.35 -2.70 8.38
C THR A 547 33.63 -4.05 8.27
N ASP A 548 34.30 -5.10 7.81
CA ASP A 548 33.73 -6.45 7.68
C ASP A 548 33.33 -7.04 9.05
N ARG A 549 34.18 -6.84 10.06
CA ARG A 549 33.89 -7.23 11.45
C ARG A 549 32.70 -6.47 12.03
N GLU A 550 32.66 -5.15 11.86
CA GLU A 550 31.55 -4.30 12.34
C GLU A 550 30.23 -4.65 11.63
N GLN A 551 30.26 -4.92 10.32
CA GLN A 551 29.09 -5.37 9.55
C GLN A 551 28.56 -6.71 10.07
N THR A 552 29.46 -7.67 10.31
CA THR A 552 29.08 -8.99 10.83
C THR A 552 28.46 -8.88 12.22
N LEU A 553 29.10 -8.12 13.12
CA LEU A 553 28.59 -7.89 14.48
C LEU A 553 27.29 -7.09 14.50
N GLY A 554 27.15 -6.09 13.63
CA GLY A 554 25.93 -5.32 13.49
C GLY A 554 24.78 -6.17 12.99
N ARG A 555 25.02 -7.09 12.03
CA ARG A 555 24.00 -8.06 11.62
C ARG A 555 23.65 -9.03 12.73
N GLN A 556 24.65 -9.56 13.43
CA GLN A 556 24.44 -10.42 14.58
C GLN A 556 23.57 -9.74 15.64
N HIS A 557 23.81 -8.45 15.92
CA HIS A 557 23.00 -7.63 16.82
C HIS A 557 21.54 -7.54 16.36
N ILE A 558 21.30 -7.23 15.08
CA ILE A 558 19.93 -7.15 14.53
C ILE A 558 19.21 -8.48 14.67
N ILE A 559 19.86 -9.58 14.29
CA ILE A 559 19.28 -10.92 14.41
C ILE A 559 18.96 -11.23 15.88
N ALA A 560 19.89 -10.95 16.79
CA ALA A 560 19.68 -11.14 18.22
C ALA A 560 18.46 -10.34 18.72
N GLN A 561 18.36 -9.06 18.35
CA GLN A 561 17.26 -8.19 18.73
C GLN A 561 15.92 -8.72 18.19
N SER A 562 15.86 -9.08 16.91
CA SER A 562 14.64 -9.62 16.29
C SER A 562 14.21 -10.95 16.93
N MET A 563 15.16 -11.81 17.30
CA MET A 563 14.84 -13.05 18.01
C MET A 563 14.28 -12.79 19.41
N ILE A 564 14.85 -11.83 20.15
CA ILE A 564 14.35 -11.44 21.48
C ILE A 564 12.93 -10.88 21.37
N ASP A 565 12.67 -10.04 20.37
CA ASP A 565 11.35 -9.47 20.11
C ASP A 565 10.33 -10.55 19.74
N ALA A 566 10.76 -11.59 19.03
CA ALA A 566 9.96 -12.80 18.76
C ALA A 566 9.83 -13.76 19.96
N GLY A 567 10.27 -13.36 21.16
CA GLY A 567 10.10 -14.11 22.40
C GLY A 567 11.17 -15.15 22.69
N PHE A 568 12.37 -15.03 22.10
CA PHE A 568 13.48 -15.90 22.44
C PHE A 568 13.86 -15.77 23.92
N ALA A 569 13.86 -16.89 24.65
CA ALA A 569 14.10 -16.92 26.09
C ALA A 569 15.60 -16.76 26.42
N LEU A 570 15.98 -15.58 26.88
CA LEU A 570 17.33 -15.29 27.38
C LEU A 570 17.55 -15.86 28.79
N GLN A 571 18.80 -16.23 29.09
CA GLN A 571 19.22 -16.58 30.44
C GLN A 571 19.56 -15.34 31.27
N ILE A 572 20.19 -14.35 30.64
CA ILE A 572 20.62 -13.09 31.23
C ILE A 572 20.12 -11.95 30.35
N SER A 573 19.23 -11.12 30.88
CA SER A 573 18.74 -9.94 30.16
C SER A 573 19.87 -8.94 29.90
N PRO A 574 19.76 -8.05 28.89
CA PRO A 574 20.71 -6.96 28.71
C PRO A 574 20.90 -6.12 29.99
N GLN A 575 19.80 -5.85 30.70
CA GLN A 575 19.81 -5.08 31.94
C GLN A 575 20.60 -5.78 33.06
N ASP A 576 20.41 -7.08 33.24
CA ASP A 576 21.13 -7.84 34.28
C ASP A 576 22.63 -7.93 33.97
N TYR A 577 22.99 -8.03 32.70
CA TYR A 577 24.39 -8.07 32.27
C TYR A 577 25.08 -6.70 32.38
N GLN A 578 24.33 -5.60 32.33
CA GLN A 578 24.86 -4.23 32.36
C GLN A 578 25.80 -3.96 33.55
N ALA A 579 25.58 -4.63 34.69
CA ALA A 579 26.43 -4.50 35.88
C ALA A 579 27.86 -5.08 35.70
N THR A 580 28.06 -5.93 34.69
CA THR A 580 29.36 -6.55 34.36
C THR A 580 30.16 -5.74 33.33
N CYS A 581 29.54 -4.73 32.71
CA CYS A 581 30.19 -3.89 31.71
C CYS A 581 31.18 -2.91 32.36
N PRO A 582 32.27 -2.53 31.65
CA PRO A 582 33.21 -1.51 32.11
C PRO A 582 32.54 -0.14 32.36
N PRO A 583 33.11 0.72 33.22
CA PRO A 583 32.62 2.08 33.42
C PRO A 583 32.54 2.85 32.09
N GLY A 584 31.39 3.49 31.83
CA GLY A 584 31.15 4.24 30.59
C GLY A 584 30.63 3.40 29.42
N VAL A 585 30.53 2.07 29.55
CA VAL A 585 29.96 1.18 28.55
C VAL A 585 28.51 0.82 28.92
N ALA A 586 27.57 1.07 28.02
CA ALA A 586 26.19 0.65 28.18
C ALA A 586 25.71 -0.15 26.97
N ILE A 587 25.25 -1.37 27.21
CA ILE A 587 24.61 -2.26 26.23
C ILE A 587 23.09 -2.34 26.43
N ALA A 588 22.58 -1.95 27.60
CA ALA A 588 21.15 -1.89 27.90
C ALA A 588 20.64 -0.45 27.92
N ASP A 589 19.42 -0.22 27.43
CA ASP A 589 18.74 1.08 27.49
C ASP A 589 17.97 1.25 28.82
N GLY A 590 17.34 2.41 28.99
CA GLY A 590 16.56 2.73 30.19
C GLY A 590 15.32 1.84 30.41
N SER A 591 14.90 1.09 29.39
CA SER A 591 13.81 0.11 29.45
C SER A 591 14.29 -1.33 29.68
N GLY A 592 15.62 -1.54 29.78
CA GLY A 592 16.23 -2.84 29.95
C GLY A 592 16.40 -3.65 28.65
N ARG A 593 16.12 -3.03 27.49
CA ARG A 593 16.31 -3.64 26.16
C ARG A 593 17.74 -3.42 25.68
N LEU A 594 18.17 -4.20 24.69
CA LEU A 594 19.48 -4.00 24.07
C LEU A 594 19.49 -2.64 23.36
N ARG A 595 20.54 -1.83 23.58
CA ARG A 595 20.69 -0.54 22.90
C ARG A 595 20.87 -0.74 21.40
N PRO A 596 20.50 0.26 20.57
CA PRO A 596 20.83 0.26 19.15
C PRO A 596 22.32 0.00 18.92
N PHE A 597 22.69 -0.78 17.89
CA PHE A 597 24.09 -1.16 17.65
C PHE A 597 25.02 0.06 17.58
N ARG A 598 24.59 1.15 16.91
CA ARG A 598 25.35 2.41 16.80
C ARG A 598 25.75 2.99 18.17
N ASP A 599 24.86 2.88 19.14
CA ASP A 599 25.06 3.42 20.49
C ASP A 599 26.07 2.58 21.28
N ILE A 600 26.15 1.29 20.97
CA ILE A 600 27.11 0.34 21.54
C ILE A 600 28.50 0.59 20.90
N VAL A 601 28.56 0.72 19.58
CA VAL A 601 29.79 1.01 18.82
C VAL A 601 30.41 2.34 19.22
N GLN A 602 29.61 3.36 19.56
CA GLN A 602 30.09 4.64 20.10
C GLN A 602 30.92 4.49 21.38
N SER A 603 30.77 3.38 22.11
CA SER A 603 31.60 3.06 23.29
C SER A 603 32.94 2.39 22.92
N GLY A 604 33.27 2.33 21.62
CA GLY A 604 34.49 1.73 21.09
C GLY A 604 34.58 0.21 21.28
N GLU A 605 35.81 -0.30 21.25
CA GLU A 605 36.11 -1.73 21.43
C GLU A 605 35.58 -2.32 22.74
N ASP A 606 35.49 -1.51 23.81
CA ASP A 606 34.94 -1.97 25.09
C ASP A 606 33.42 -2.21 25.00
N GLY A 607 32.70 -1.42 24.19
CA GLY A 607 31.29 -1.65 23.88
C GLY A 607 31.06 -2.93 23.08
N LEU A 608 31.86 -3.14 22.03
CA LEU A 608 31.80 -4.35 21.21
C LEU A 608 32.13 -5.61 22.03
N ARG A 609 33.18 -5.55 22.87
CA ARG A 609 33.53 -6.67 23.78
C ARG A 609 32.44 -6.94 24.82
N ALA A 610 31.76 -5.91 25.32
CA ALA A 610 30.64 -6.10 26.24
C ALA A 610 29.44 -6.78 25.57
N LEU A 611 29.11 -6.40 24.33
CA LEU A 611 28.07 -7.05 23.52
C LEU A 611 28.41 -8.52 23.25
N ASP A 612 29.64 -8.82 22.80
CA ASP A 612 30.12 -10.18 22.57
C ASP A 612 30.05 -11.02 23.86
N GLY A 613 30.47 -10.45 24.99
CA GLY A 613 30.41 -11.10 26.30
C GLY A 613 28.98 -11.47 26.69
N TRP A 614 28.02 -10.55 26.51
CA TRP A 614 26.61 -10.81 26.80
C TRP A 614 26.02 -11.90 25.89
N LEU A 615 26.36 -11.87 24.60
CA LEU A 615 25.93 -12.88 23.62
C LEU A 615 26.48 -14.28 23.97
N MET A 616 27.74 -14.39 24.41
CA MET A 616 28.35 -15.65 24.82
C MET A 616 27.77 -16.22 26.13
N MET A 617 27.37 -15.34 27.05
CA MET A 617 26.84 -15.76 28.36
C MET A 617 25.40 -16.28 28.30
N ASN A 618 24.65 -15.97 27.24
CA ASN A 618 23.32 -16.51 27.03
C ASN A 618 23.42 -17.88 26.35
N THR A 619 23.36 -18.97 27.12
CA THR A 619 23.42 -20.34 26.56
C THR A 619 22.03 -20.92 26.30
N LEU A 620 21.88 -21.81 25.32
CA LEU A 620 20.66 -22.61 25.16
C LEU A 620 20.62 -23.67 26.27
N LYS A 621 19.44 -23.91 26.87
CA LYS A 621 19.27 -24.75 28.08
C LYS A 621 19.57 -26.24 27.90
N ASP A 622 19.86 -26.72 26.68
CA ASP A 622 20.08 -28.16 26.40
C ASP A 622 21.40 -28.46 25.69
N LYS A 623 21.96 -29.63 26.03
CA LYS A 623 23.40 -29.97 26.02
C LYS A 623 24.12 -30.07 24.66
N ASP A 624 23.47 -29.78 23.54
CA ASP A 624 24.08 -29.88 22.20
C ASP A 624 23.85 -28.63 21.32
N LEU A 625 23.35 -27.54 21.89
CA LEU A 625 23.01 -26.34 21.13
C LEU A 625 23.96 -25.18 21.45
N ARG A 626 24.39 -24.54 20.36
CA ARG A 626 25.19 -23.31 20.32
C ARG A 626 24.74 -22.28 21.37
N THR A 627 25.66 -21.49 21.91
CA THR A 627 25.27 -20.29 22.69
C THR A 627 24.38 -19.37 21.84
N PHE A 628 23.56 -18.51 22.45
CA PHE A 628 22.76 -17.52 21.73
C PHE A 628 23.64 -16.65 20.82
N GLY A 629 24.83 -16.27 21.29
CA GLY A 629 25.85 -15.64 20.46
C GLY A 629 26.29 -16.51 19.28
N GLU A 630 26.63 -17.78 19.49
CA GLU A 630 27.02 -18.69 18.41
C GLU A 630 25.88 -18.98 17.41
N LEU A 631 24.62 -18.96 17.85
CA LEU A 631 23.44 -19.11 17.00
C LEU A 631 23.22 -17.85 16.15
N THR A 632 23.14 -16.69 16.76
CA THR A 632 22.95 -15.41 16.04
C THR A 632 24.09 -15.15 15.05
N ARG A 633 25.33 -15.50 15.42
CA ARG A 633 26.49 -15.49 14.51
C ARG A 633 26.33 -16.48 13.36
N LEU A 634 25.92 -17.73 13.62
CA LEU A 634 25.65 -18.71 12.58
C LEU A 634 24.63 -18.19 11.56
N LEU A 635 23.54 -17.57 12.04
CA LEU A 635 22.49 -17.04 11.18
C LEU A 635 22.99 -15.84 10.35
N ALA A 636 23.82 -14.97 10.94
CA ALA A 636 24.47 -13.86 10.23
C ALA A 636 25.43 -14.37 9.13
N ASP A 637 26.26 -15.36 9.45
CA ASP A 637 27.20 -15.99 8.51
C ASP A 637 26.46 -16.72 7.38
N LEU A 638 25.35 -17.40 7.71
CA LEU A 638 24.53 -18.11 6.73
C LEU A 638 23.83 -17.16 5.77
N PHE A 639 23.26 -16.07 6.29
CA PHE A 639 22.68 -15.01 5.48
C PHE A 639 23.72 -14.46 4.49
N ASP A 640 24.93 -14.14 4.94
CA ASP A 640 26.00 -13.62 4.09
C ASP A 640 26.51 -14.62 3.06
N GLY A 641 26.74 -15.85 3.48
CA GLY A 641 27.17 -16.91 2.57
C GLY A 641 26.17 -17.11 1.43
N ARG A 642 24.86 -17.06 1.74
CA ARG A 642 23.80 -17.18 0.73
C ARG A 642 23.64 -15.95 -0.14
N LYS A 643 23.76 -14.76 0.44
CA LYS A 643 23.84 -13.50 -0.30
C LYS A 643 24.92 -13.55 -1.38
N ASP A 644 26.12 -13.99 -1.05
CA ASP A 644 27.21 -14.07 -2.01
C ASP A 644 27.01 -15.14 -3.10
N VAL A 645 26.47 -16.31 -2.72
CA VAL A 645 26.15 -17.38 -3.67
C VAL A 645 25.07 -16.93 -4.65
N ALA A 646 23.97 -16.38 -4.15
CA ALA A 646 22.86 -15.94 -4.99
C ALA A 646 23.24 -14.76 -5.88
N ARG A 647 24.03 -13.79 -5.38
CA ARG A 647 24.59 -12.70 -6.19
C ARG A 647 25.40 -13.21 -7.37
N LYS A 648 26.34 -14.14 -7.12
CA LYS A 648 27.15 -14.76 -8.19
C LYS A 648 26.28 -15.52 -9.20
N ARG A 649 25.26 -16.23 -8.73
CA ARG A 649 24.32 -16.96 -9.58
C ARG A 649 23.49 -16.02 -10.44
N ALA A 650 22.93 -14.96 -9.85
CA ALA A 650 22.11 -13.96 -10.52
C ALA A 650 22.85 -13.24 -11.65
N LEU A 651 24.13 -12.90 -11.43
CA LEU A 651 24.98 -12.31 -12.46
C LEU A 651 25.18 -13.22 -13.69
N LEU A 652 24.92 -14.53 -13.59
CA LEU A 652 24.95 -15.44 -14.75
C LEU A 652 23.70 -15.32 -15.64
N TYR A 653 22.56 -14.91 -15.08
CA TYR A 653 21.31 -14.70 -15.83
C TYR A 653 21.32 -13.42 -16.68
N HIS A 654 22.36 -12.59 -16.51
CA HIS A 654 22.54 -11.37 -17.28
C HIS A 654 23.16 -11.63 -18.67
N ARG A 655 23.76 -12.80 -18.88
CA ARG A 655 24.23 -13.25 -20.21
C ARG A 655 23.07 -13.81 -21.02
#